data_AF-A0A2N1TJ32-F1
#
_entry.id   AF-A0A2N1TJ32-F1
#
_cell.length_a   1.000
_cell.length_b   1.000
_cell.length_c   1.000
_cell.angle_alpha   90.00
_cell.angle_beta   90.00
_cell.angle_gamma   90.00
#
_symmetry.space_group_name_H-M   'P 1'
#
loop_
_entity.id
_entity.type
_entity.pdbx_description
1 polymer ?
#
loop_
_entity_poly.entity_id
_entity_poly.type
_entity_poly.pdbx_seq_one_letter_code
_entity_poly.pdbx_strand_id
1 'polypeptide(L)'
;MNRDAKYREIPYNYTSFSDKEIILKYFDAETWDMLNELRSKRVTGRSAKLLFEIMGDIFIIDRNPYIFNDFLEHREKQYNLKKQHKLKLAIIRKNATDDLVLEIIKRARRVDQEFFQSFKQEERARKKIHSAFSQVTAGGNILFSAFQKVSHVTDATDWRVEYPQVVLYPDTAEEIPGIIRTAQKLNLKIIPRGGGTGLTGGAIPVYKNTAVINTEKLRKISDIEIIHENGGDIPVVEVEAGVITENAMHHCSGQGYIFATDPTSAWASTIGGNIAENAGGKKCVMWGTAIDNIYSFRIVNSRGEIIEVLRQDHPHHKIMPDDEVTFLVYRIRRKEARDLINTITLKGTDIRKKGVGKDITNKALGGVPGIQKEGGDGIIVSAKFVLYRPFDHCRTVCLEFFGKNLINASRAIVDILNSFAGNTEASLTALEHFDEKYEVAINYRNKSDRSELPKAVLLIDIEGNNEKALVEASSAMIDMVKTYDAEGFIAETESMREAFWKDRKNLGAIARHTNAFKLNEDVVIPIESLPLFADFIEMLNIRKELENYVGLINDVDEFYTNKALEDDSFLPHKLKTFLAQLQEIKSTFMQYIGNIGQPIDVLKDVDPRFTGDTRLVFEYIRDNDLLINLEKKVIESFRQLFHGYDELIEEITGLFRDRRNRKIIIATHMHAGDGNIHVNIPVHSNDYAMLQEADETAGIIMRKTKDLGGVISGEHGIGLTKLKFIDQHVLDDYAVYKKQNDPDDLFNPGKLRSDFPASSIYTPSFNLLGKEAFILEASDLGKLTTSIAACVRCGKCKDVCNTHHPGATMFYSPRNKILGVSLISEAVLYEAQTSSRLSFRNFRMLREISDHCTGCHNCYKPCPVNIDFGEVTLAIKELLVERHRSKFKLITSFVLFYLRRRGVRINTFFRILLLKIGYSGQRMAYYFGRPFFPITAKILPQVTEMLKAPFPHSGERTIREIFNLRGSNTFYAFSDPSKPVKKSVVYFPGCGSERMFPEISMAVIALLYYAGIRVVIAPEYLCCGYPMLFNGRVKQAKNKSYENRVMFHRMADTIGYMDIEDVVVSCGTCFEMLNKYKIENIFADSAIIDVNEFMAREELYRIDRSGEQLLYHDPCHSPMKRLGVDKTFSVLLNAKPVSAPNCCGEGGTLSLSTPDISNKLRERKSDNISRHYHRHEKATVLTTCPSCVQGLSKIHGRLTVKGQSMVVYLADEILGKHWKRDFKKNIKKQNGIERIIL
;
A
#
# COMPACT_ATOMS: atom_id res chain seq x y z
N MET A 1 2.38 30.84 21.89
CA MET A 1 2.83 30.02 23.02
C MET A 1 1.99 30.27 24.28
N ASN A 2 0.68 30.52 24.13
CA ASN A 2 -0.30 30.22 25.17
C ASN A 2 -0.09 28.78 25.66
N ARG A 3 -0.19 28.61 26.99
CA ARG A 3 0.02 27.34 27.70
C ARG A 3 -0.85 26.18 27.22
N ASP A 4 -1.81 26.41 26.32
CA ASP A 4 -2.66 25.39 25.70
C ASP A 4 -1.93 24.48 24.70
N ALA A 5 -0.72 24.86 24.26
CA ALA A 5 0.17 23.99 23.49
C ALA A 5 0.99 23.01 24.36
N LYS A 6 0.86 23.04 25.69
CA LYS A 6 1.49 22.04 26.57
C LYS A 6 0.79 20.70 26.40
N TYR A 7 1.52 19.74 25.82
CA TYR A 7 1.44 18.29 26.00
C TYR A 7 0.11 17.77 26.57
N ARG A 8 -0.68 17.11 25.71
CA ARG A 8 -1.77 16.17 26.08
C ARG A 8 -1.53 15.56 27.46
N GLU A 9 -2.39 15.88 28.42
CA GLU A 9 -2.22 15.47 29.82
C GLU A 9 -2.64 14.02 30.02
N ILE A 10 -3.52 13.49 29.16
CA ILE A 10 -3.88 12.08 29.15
C ILE A 10 -2.71 11.26 28.54
N PRO A 11 -2.06 10.38 29.32
CA PRO A 11 -0.94 9.59 28.82
C PRO A 11 -1.39 8.56 27.78
N TYR A 12 -0.41 8.03 27.04
CA TYR A 12 -0.60 6.98 26.04
C TYR A 12 -1.50 7.39 24.84
N ASN A 13 -1.74 8.69 24.66
CA ASN A 13 -2.49 9.24 23.54
C ASN A 13 -1.59 9.52 22.32
N TYR A 14 -1.41 8.49 21.49
CA TYR A 14 -0.68 8.57 20.22
C TYR A 14 -1.61 8.82 19.00
N THR A 15 -2.73 9.51 19.18
CA THR A 15 -3.76 9.71 18.13
C THR A 15 -3.87 11.17 17.67
N SER A 16 -4.88 11.56 16.89
CA SER A 16 -5.21 12.97 16.60
C SER A 16 -6.10 13.60 17.68
N PHE A 17 -6.72 12.80 18.56
CA PHE A 17 -7.55 13.32 19.65
C PHE A 17 -6.75 14.18 20.63
N SER A 18 -7.36 15.27 21.09
CA SER A 18 -6.94 16.00 22.28
C SER A 18 -7.52 15.32 23.53
N ASP A 19 -7.21 15.87 24.71
CA ASP A 19 -7.81 15.40 25.96
C ASP A 19 -9.34 15.55 25.94
N LYS A 20 -9.86 16.58 25.25
CA LYS A 20 -11.30 16.84 25.15
C LYS A 20 -12.04 15.71 24.47
N GLU A 21 -11.58 15.25 23.29
CA GLU A 21 -12.26 14.17 22.56
C GLU A 21 -12.21 12.84 23.32
N ILE A 22 -11.12 12.57 24.06
CA ILE A 22 -11.04 11.37 24.91
C ILE A 22 -12.06 11.45 26.05
N ILE A 23 -12.20 12.61 26.70
CA ILE A 23 -13.20 12.80 27.75
C ILE A 23 -14.61 12.65 27.17
N LEU A 24 -14.92 13.28 26.03
CA LEU A 24 -16.22 13.14 25.38
C LEU A 24 -16.55 11.71 24.95
N LYS A 25 -15.55 10.88 24.65
CA LYS A 25 -15.77 9.46 24.28
C LYS A 25 -16.32 8.62 25.44
N TYR A 26 -15.92 8.91 26.68
CA TYR A 26 -16.28 8.11 27.86
C TYR A 26 -17.22 8.83 28.83
N PHE A 27 -17.30 10.15 28.73
CA PHE A 27 -18.14 11.03 29.55
C PHE A 27 -19.02 11.92 28.66
N ASP A 28 -19.23 13.17 29.08
CA ASP A 28 -20.07 14.18 28.48
C ASP A 28 -19.37 15.55 28.49
N ALA A 29 -19.94 16.54 27.79
CA ALA A 29 -19.39 17.89 27.71
C ALA A 29 -19.32 18.58 29.08
N GLU A 30 -20.32 18.34 29.94
CA GLU A 30 -20.36 18.87 31.31
C GLU A 30 -19.14 18.39 32.13
N THR A 31 -18.72 17.13 31.96
CA THR A 31 -17.54 16.60 32.64
C THR A 31 -16.25 17.30 32.20
N TRP A 32 -16.15 17.66 30.91
CA TRP A 32 -15.02 18.44 30.41
C TRP A 32 -14.99 19.84 31.01
N ASP A 33 -16.14 20.50 31.12
CA ASP A 33 -16.25 21.84 31.69
C ASP A 33 -15.90 21.82 33.19
N MET A 34 -16.38 20.82 33.94
CA MET A 34 -16.00 20.59 35.34
C MET A 34 -14.47 20.39 35.49
N LEU A 35 -13.83 19.64 34.59
CA LEU A 35 -12.38 19.45 34.61
C LEU A 35 -11.61 20.75 34.34
N ASN A 36 -12.09 21.59 33.42
CA ASN A 36 -11.48 22.89 33.15
C ASN A 36 -11.65 23.87 34.30
N GLU A 37 -12.81 23.87 34.95
CA GLU A 37 -13.04 24.67 36.15
C GLU A 37 -12.06 24.27 37.26
N LEU A 38 -11.86 22.97 37.48
CA LEU A 38 -10.89 22.49 38.47
C LEU A 38 -9.43 22.81 38.09
N ARG A 39 -9.09 22.84 36.80
CA ARG A 39 -7.77 23.25 36.30
C ARG A 39 -7.50 24.73 36.59
N SER A 40 -8.50 25.61 36.46
CA SER A 40 -8.34 27.05 36.71
C SER A 40 -8.04 27.35 38.19
N LYS A 41 -8.54 26.52 39.11
CA LYS A 41 -8.39 26.67 40.58
C LYS A 41 -6.96 26.38 41.11
N ARG A 42 -5.99 25.91 40.30
CA ARG A 42 -4.55 25.66 40.63
C ARG A 42 -4.20 24.78 41.87
N VAL A 43 -5.16 24.32 42.67
CA VAL A 43 -4.94 23.50 43.90
C VAL A 43 -4.96 21.98 43.63
N THR A 44 -5.41 21.54 42.44
CA THR A 44 -5.85 20.14 42.17
C THR A 44 -4.89 19.29 41.34
N GLY A 45 -3.70 19.79 40.97
CA GLY A 45 -2.84 19.20 39.92
C GLY A 45 -2.47 17.73 40.11
N ARG A 46 -2.23 17.27 41.35
CA ARG A 46 -1.88 15.86 41.63
C ARG A 46 -3.07 14.91 41.47
N SER A 47 -4.28 15.36 41.81
CA SER A 47 -5.51 14.58 41.70
C SER A 47 -5.98 14.46 40.24
N ALA A 48 -5.86 15.54 39.46
CA ALA A 48 -6.17 15.53 38.03
C ALA A 48 -5.26 14.57 37.25
N LYS A 49 -3.94 14.58 37.53
CA LYS A 49 -2.99 13.65 36.90
C LYS A 49 -3.36 12.18 37.12
N LEU A 50 -3.73 11.81 38.34
CA LEU A 50 -4.15 10.43 38.65
C LEU A 50 -5.42 10.01 37.89
N LEU A 51 -6.36 10.94 37.70
CA LEU A 51 -7.56 10.69 36.90
C LEU A 51 -7.20 10.50 35.42
N PHE A 52 -6.35 11.37 34.87
CA PHE A 52 -5.91 11.27 33.48
C PHE A 52 -5.14 9.99 33.21
N GLU A 53 -4.34 9.49 34.15
CA GLU A 53 -3.73 8.16 34.02
C GLU A 53 -4.77 7.03 33.89
N ILE A 54 -5.83 7.03 34.71
CA ILE A 54 -6.92 6.05 34.59
C ILE A 54 -7.59 6.17 33.21
N MET A 55 -7.82 7.40 32.74
CA MET A 55 -8.41 7.62 31.42
C MET A 55 -7.49 7.19 30.28
N GLY A 56 -6.18 7.41 30.41
CA GLY A 56 -5.17 6.94 29.48
C GLY A 56 -5.16 5.41 29.40
N ASP A 57 -5.19 4.73 30.55
CA ASP A 57 -5.29 3.27 30.64
C ASP A 57 -6.55 2.75 29.92
N ILE A 58 -7.73 3.30 30.24
CA ILE A 58 -8.99 2.90 29.60
C ILE A 58 -8.94 3.16 28.09
N PHE A 59 -8.49 4.35 27.67
CA PHE A 59 -8.48 4.76 26.27
C PHE A 59 -7.60 3.86 25.42
N ILE A 60 -6.36 3.62 25.84
CA ILE A 60 -5.43 2.80 25.04
C ILE A 60 -5.82 1.32 25.04
N ILE A 61 -6.32 0.79 26.16
CA ILE A 61 -6.73 -0.62 26.24
C ILE A 61 -7.99 -0.84 25.39
N ASP A 62 -9.01 0.02 25.47
CA ASP A 62 -10.24 -0.12 24.70
C ASP A 62 -9.99 0.02 23.19
N ARG A 63 -9.15 0.99 22.78
CA ARG A 63 -8.90 1.27 21.35
C ARG A 63 -7.85 0.37 20.69
N ASN A 64 -7.01 -0.33 21.44
CA ASN A 64 -5.94 -1.14 20.85
C ASN A 64 -6.26 -2.64 21.01
N PRO A 65 -6.73 -3.34 19.96
CA PRO A 65 -7.11 -4.75 20.06
C PRO A 65 -5.97 -5.68 20.50
N TYR A 66 -4.70 -5.28 20.31
CA TYR A 66 -3.54 -6.04 20.78
C TYR A 66 -3.46 -6.01 22.32
N ILE A 67 -3.65 -4.83 22.91
CA ILE A 67 -3.67 -4.65 24.38
C ILE A 67 -4.97 -5.22 24.96
N PHE A 68 -6.13 -4.90 24.37
CA PHE A 68 -7.42 -5.41 24.83
C PHE A 68 -7.43 -6.93 24.96
N ASN A 69 -6.96 -7.63 23.92
CA ASN A 69 -6.90 -9.09 23.93
C ASN A 69 -5.90 -9.63 24.95
N ASP A 70 -4.82 -8.90 25.24
CA ASP A 70 -3.89 -9.28 26.31
C ASP A 70 -4.56 -9.27 27.68
N PHE A 71 -5.32 -8.20 27.99
CA PHE A 71 -6.11 -8.14 29.21
C PHE A 71 -7.23 -9.18 29.21
N LEU A 72 -7.93 -9.37 28.09
CA LEU A 72 -9.02 -10.35 27.95
C LEU A 72 -8.56 -11.77 28.30
N GLU A 73 -7.36 -12.16 27.88
CA GLU A 73 -6.80 -13.49 28.11
C GLU A 73 -6.13 -13.66 29.49
N HIS A 74 -5.70 -12.57 30.14
CA HIS A 74 -4.99 -12.61 31.43
C HIS A 74 -5.77 -11.92 32.56
N ARG A 75 -6.57 -12.70 33.29
CA ARG A 75 -7.36 -12.20 34.44
C ARG A 75 -6.51 -11.53 35.54
N GLU A 76 -5.26 -11.96 35.72
CA GLU A 76 -4.35 -11.35 36.69
C GLU A 76 -4.00 -9.89 36.32
N LYS A 77 -3.76 -9.61 35.03
CA LYS A 77 -3.53 -8.24 34.55
C LYS A 77 -4.75 -7.36 34.80
N GLN A 78 -5.96 -7.87 34.54
CA GLN A 78 -7.22 -7.16 34.84
C GLN A 78 -7.34 -6.86 36.35
N TYR A 79 -7.06 -7.84 37.19
CA TYR A 79 -7.12 -7.67 38.65
C TYR A 79 -6.13 -6.60 39.15
N ASN A 80 -4.89 -6.64 38.67
CA ASN A 80 -3.84 -5.69 39.05
C ASN A 80 -4.18 -4.27 38.61
N LEU A 81 -4.63 -4.08 37.37
CA LEU A 81 -5.06 -2.77 36.87
C LEU A 81 -6.26 -2.25 37.67
N LYS A 82 -7.26 -3.10 37.94
CA LYS A 82 -8.42 -2.73 38.76
C LYS A 82 -8.04 -2.32 40.18
N LYS A 83 -7.05 -3.01 40.77
CA LYS A 83 -6.50 -2.65 42.08
C LYS A 83 -5.81 -1.28 42.04
N GLN A 84 -5.04 -1.00 40.98
CA GLN A 84 -4.39 0.31 40.78
C GLN A 84 -5.41 1.43 40.59
N HIS A 85 -6.42 1.26 39.73
CA HIS A 85 -7.48 2.23 39.52
C HIS A 85 -8.23 2.55 40.83
N LYS A 86 -8.58 1.52 41.61
CA LYS A 86 -9.21 1.69 42.92
C LYS A 86 -8.34 2.50 43.89
N LEU A 87 -7.04 2.22 43.93
CA LEU A 87 -6.10 2.96 44.77
C LEU A 87 -6.01 4.43 44.35
N LYS A 88 -5.84 4.71 43.05
CA LYS A 88 -5.79 6.08 42.51
C LYS A 88 -7.07 6.85 42.84
N LEU A 89 -8.25 6.28 42.59
CA LEU A 89 -9.54 6.91 42.93
C LEU A 89 -9.72 7.12 44.44
N ALA A 90 -9.19 6.24 45.30
CA ALA A 90 -9.23 6.41 46.74
C ALA A 90 -8.34 7.57 47.20
N ILE A 91 -7.16 7.74 46.61
CA ILE A 91 -6.25 8.86 46.87
C ILE A 91 -6.90 10.18 46.44
N ILE A 92 -7.48 10.23 45.24
CA ILE A 92 -8.19 11.43 44.74
C ILE A 92 -9.33 11.80 45.71
N ARG A 93 -10.13 10.82 46.15
CA ARG A 93 -11.23 11.05 47.10
C ARG A 93 -10.73 11.57 48.44
N LYS A 94 -9.63 11.00 48.98
CA LYS A 94 -9.08 11.42 50.28
C LYS A 94 -8.63 12.88 50.27
N ASN A 95 -8.16 13.37 49.13
CA ASN A 95 -7.65 14.73 48.96
C ASN A 95 -8.69 15.68 48.32
N ALA A 96 -9.96 15.26 48.21
CA ALA A 96 -11.01 16.08 47.62
C ALA A 96 -11.46 17.16 48.62
N THR A 97 -11.41 18.42 48.19
CA THR A 97 -11.83 19.59 48.98
C THR A 97 -13.02 20.33 48.35
N ASP A 98 -13.51 19.87 47.20
CA ASP A 98 -14.55 20.49 46.37
C ASP A 98 -15.55 19.40 45.93
N ASP A 99 -16.85 19.69 45.99
CA ASP A 99 -17.93 18.78 45.61
C ASP A 99 -17.85 18.36 44.13
N LEU A 100 -17.32 19.23 43.25
CA LEU A 100 -17.09 18.90 41.84
C LEU A 100 -16.14 17.70 41.68
N VAL A 101 -15.12 17.59 42.53
CA VAL A 101 -14.18 16.46 42.51
C VAL A 101 -14.91 15.16 42.88
N LEU A 102 -15.85 15.20 43.82
CA LEU A 102 -16.64 14.03 44.21
C LEU A 102 -17.56 13.55 43.08
N GLU A 103 -18.16 14.47 42.33
CA GLU A 103 -19.00 14.13 41.18
C GLU A 103 -18.18 13.53 40.04
N ILE A 104 -16.99 14.09 39.72
CA ILE A 104 -16.09 13.49 38.72
C ILE A 104 -15.65 12.09 39.13
N ILE A 105 -15.34 11.84 40.41
CA ILE A 105 -14.99 10.49 40.89
C ILE A 105 -16.16 9.52 40.71
N LYS A 106 -17.40 9.97 40.96
CA LYS A 106 -18.60 9.14 40.76
C LYS A 106 -18.76 8.75 39.29
N ARG A 107 -18.63 9.70 38.37
CA ARG A 107 -18.65 9.44 36.92
C ARG A 107 -17.51 8.51 36.51
N ALA A 108 -16.28 8.78 36.97
CA ALA A 108 -15.10 7.96 36.66
C ALA A 108 -15.24 6.50 37.15
N ARG A 109 -15.85 6.29 38.32
CA ARG A 109 -16.15 4.94 38.82
C ARG A 109 -17.14 4.19 37.93
N ARG A 110 -18.12 4.88 37.33
CA ARG A 110 -19.06 4.25 36.40
C ARG A 110 -18.33 3.75 35.15
N VAL A 111 -17.54 4.62 34.53
CA VAL A 111 -16.72 4.30 33.35
C VAL A 111 -15.76 3.15 33.65
N ASP A 112 -15.08 3.19 34.80
CA ASP A 112 -14.17 2.11 35.24
C ASP A 112 -14.89 0.76 35.40
N GLN A 113 -16.09 0.76 35.99
CA GLN A 113 -16.90 -0.46 36.14
C GLN A 113 -17.35 -1.01 34.79
N GLU A 114 -17.83 -0.17 33.88
CA GLU A 114 -18.23 -0.55 32.53
C GLU A 114 -17.05 -1.12 31.74
N PHE A 115 -15.89 -0.47 31.81
CA PHE A 115 -14.64 -0.93 31.20
C PHE A 115 -14.27 -2.35 31.64
N PHE A 116 -14.23 -2.63 32.95
CA PHE A 116 -13.92 -3.99 33.41
C PHE A 116 -15.01 -5.03 33.12
N GLN A 117 -16.28 -4.61 33.03
CA GLN A 117 -17.37 -5.50 32.61
C GLN A 117 -17.27 -5.90 31.14
N SER A 118 -16.73 -5.01 30.29
CA SER A 118 -16.59 -5.23 28.84
C SER A 118 -15.81 -6.50 28.50
N PHE A 119 -14.77 -6.87 29.25
CA PHE A 119 -14.00 -8.10 29.00
C PHE A 119 -14.86 -9.36 29.09
N LYS A 120 -15.71 -9.46 30.11
CA LYS A 120 -16.60 -10.62 30.29
C LYS A 120 -17.71 -10.64 29.23
N GLN A 121 -18.19 -9.47 28.83
CA GLN A 121 -19.18 -9.33 27.76
C GLN A 121 -18.58 -9.78 26.43
N GLU A 122 -17.36 -9.35 26.10
CA GLU A 122 -16.64 -9.73 24.89
C GLU A 122 -16.40 -11.26 24.82
N GLU A 123 -15.97 -11.90 25.91
CA GLU A 123 -15.75 -13.36 25.93
C GLU A 123 -17.05 -14.12 25.59
N ARG A 124 -18.18 -13.69 26.16
CA ARG A 124 -19.51 -14.27 25.89
C ARG A 124 -19.96 -13.99 24.46
N ALA A 125 -19.76 -12.75 23.98
CA ALA A 125 -20.13 -12.35 22.65
C ALA A 125 -19.37 -13.16 21.59
N ARG A 126 -18.04 -13.31 21.71
CA ARG A 126 -17.23 -14.11 20.78
C ARG A 126 -17.74 -15.56 20.66
N LYS A 127 -18.06 -16.21 21.78
CA LYS A 127 -18.60 -17.58 21.78
C LYS A 127 -19.97 -17.65 21.10
N LYS A 128 -20.87 -16.70 21.40
CA LYS A 128 -22.21 -16.63 20.80
C LYS A 128 -22.13 -16.37 19.29
N ILE A 129 -21.33 -15.39 18.88
CA ILE A 129 -21.12 -14.99 17.49
C ILE A 129 -20.51 -16.15 16.70
N HIS A 130 -19.44 -16.78 17.21
CA HIS A 130 -18.81 -17.92 16.57
C HIS A 130 -19.79 -19.08 16.38
N SER A 131 -20.53 -19.45 17.43
CA SER A 131 -21.50 -20.55 17.37
C SER A 131 -22.58 -20.31 16.31
N ALA A 132 -23.13 -19.09 16.26
CA ALA A 132 -24.17 -18.73 15.32
C ALA A 132 -23.68 -18.70 13.86
N PHE A 133 -22.55 -18.05 13.57
CA PHE A 133 -22.02 -17.97 12.21
C PHE A 133 -21.45 -19.30 11.70
N SER A 134 -21.00 -20.21 12.58
CA SER A 134 -20.53 -21.54 12.17
C SER A 134 -21.61 -22.39 11.50
N GLN A 135 -22.89 -22.00 11.59
CA GLN A 135 -24.00 -22.68 10.91
C GLN A 135 -24.16 -22.25 9.44
N VAL A 136 -23.56 -21.13 9.03
CA VAL A 136 -23.77 -20.54 7.69
C VAL A 136 -22.48 -20.31 6.91
N THR A 137 -21.32 -20.31 7.57
CA THR A 137 -20.00 -20.22 6.95
C THR A 137 -19.01 -21.09 7.69
N ALA A 138 -17.91 -21.49 7.03
CA ALA A 138 -16.83 -22.21 7.67
C ALA A 138 -16.23 -21.43 8.87
N GLY A 139 -15.89 -22.14 9.95
CA GLY A 139 -15.34 -21.53 11.17
C GLY A 139 -14.05 -20.74 10.95
N GLY A 140 -13.24 -21.14 9.95
CA GLY A 140 -12.03 -20.41 9.56
C GLY A 140 -12.28 -19.02 8.96
N ASN A 141 -13.52 -18.73 8.57
CA ASN A 141 -13.93 -17.42 8.03
C ASN A 141 -14.42 -16.46 9.12
N ILE A 142 -14.49 -16.89 10.39
CA ILE A 142 -15.01 -16.10 11.51
C ILE A 142 -13.84 -15.62 12.38
N LEU A 143 -13.40 -14.38 12.18
CA LEU A 143 -12.14 -13.90 12.76
C LEU A 143 -12.34 -12.79 13.81
N PHE A 144 -11.76 -13.01 14.99
CA PHE A 144 -11.75 -12.09 16.14
C PHE A 144 -10.35 -11.57 16.49
N SER A 145 -9.32 -11.98 15.72
CA SER A 145 -7.94 -11.65 16.05
C SER A 145 -7.68 -10.15 15.89
N ALA A 146 -6.74 -9.62 16.69
CA ALA A 146 -6.33 -8.23 16.62
C ALA A 146 -5.91 -7.83 15.19
N PHE A 147 -5.19 -8.69 14.48
CA PHE A 147 -4.71 -8.38 13.12
C PHE A 147 -5.86 -8.15 12.12
N GLN A 148 -6.90 -8.99 12.16
CA GLN A 148 -8.07 -8.80 11.28
C GLN A 148 -8.86 -7.56 11.66
N LYS A 149 -9.13 -7.33 12.96
CA LYS A 149 -9.81 -6.12 13.42
C LYS A 149 -9.08 -4.85 12.96
N VAL A 150 -7.75 -4.83 13.09
CA VAL A 150 -6.90 -3.68 12.78
C VAL A 150 -6.75 -3.43 11.28
N SER A 151 -6.81 -4.47 10.45
CA SER A 151 -6.82 -4.30 8.99
C SER A 151 -8.19 -3.92 8.41
N HIS A 152 -9.26 -3.99 9.23
CA HIS A 152 -10.65 -3.75 8.81
C HIS A 152 -11.33 -2.59 9.55
N VAL A 153 -10.60 -1.90 10.44
CA VAL A 153 -11.09 -0.70 11.14
C VAL A 153 -11.05 0.57 10.27
N THR A 154 -10.23 0.57 9.22
CA THR A 154 -9.93 1.75 8.40
C THR A 154 -9.87 1.43 6.90
N ASP A 155 -10.14 2.40 6.04
CA ASP A 155 -9.94 2.33 4.58
C ASP A 155 -8.69 3.13 4.16
N ALA A 156 -8.69 3.82 3.02
CA ALA A 156 -7.55 4.62 2.57
C ALA A 156 -7.48 6.01 3.24
N THR A 157 -8.51 6.42 3.98
CA THR A 157 -8.52 7.66 4.79
C THR A 157 -7.61 7.59 6.03
N ASP A 158 -7.20 6.40 6.47
CA ASP A 158 -6.55 6.17 7.77
C ASP A 158 -7.37 6.68 8.99
N TRP A 159 -8.67 6.92 8.83
CA TRP A 159 -9.59 7.29 9.91
C TRP A 159 -10.07 6.05 10.69
N ARG A 160 -10.43 6.25 11.95
CA ARG A 160 -10.94 5.22 12.88
C ARG A 160 -12.01 5.83 13.79
N VAL A 161 -13.00 5.02 14.15
CA VAL A 161 -14.04 5.37 15.14
C VAL A 161 -14.17 4.23 16.15
N GLU A 162 -14.62 3.06 15.69
CA GLU A 162 -14.74 1.84 16.48
C GLU A 162 -14.12 0.63 15.77
N TYR A 163 -13.67 -0.36 16.55
CA TYR A 163 -13.17 -1.61 15.97
C TYR A 163 -14.31 -2.61 15.78
N PRO A 164 -14.29 -3.40 14.69
CA PRO A 164 -15.35 -4.37 14.44
C PRO A 164 -15.36 -5.47 15.50
N GLN A 165 -16.54 -5.96 15.85
CA GLN A 165 -16.69 -7.09 16.77
C GLN A 165 -16.22 -8.40 16.14
N VAL A 166 -16.48 -8.58 14.84
CA VAL A 166 -16.07 -9.75 14.06
C VAL A 166 -15.78 -9.37 12.61
N VAL A 167 -14.85 -10.07 11.97
CA VAL A 167 -14.61 -9.99 10.53
C VAL A 167 -14.98 -11.33 9.90
N LEU A 168 -15.79 -11.30 8.84
CA LEU A 168 -16.29 -12.46 8.11
C LEU A 168 -15.76 -12.49 6.68
N TYR A 169 -15.37 -13.67 6.19
CA TYR A 169 -14.83 -13.90 4.85
C TYR A 169 -15.60 -15.00 4.11
N PRO A 170 -16.81 -14.73 3.59
CA PRO A 170 -17.60 -15.74 2.88
C PRO A 170 -16.80 -16.39 1.75
N ASP A 171 -16.93 -17.70 1.57
CA ASP A 171 -16.33 -18.43 0.45
C ASP A 171 -17.11 -18.24 -0.84
N THR A 172 -18.43 -18.07 -0.73
CA THR A 172 -19.36 -18.04 -1.86
C THR A 172 -20.47 -17.01 -1.64
N ALA A 173 -21.13 -16.57 -2.72
CA ALA A 173 -22.22 -15.61 -2.62
C ALA A 173 -23.45 -16.18 -1.88
N GLU A 174 -23.64 -17.49 -1.95
CA GLU A 174 -24.76 -18.23 -1.36
C GLU A 174 -24.76 -18.21 0.19
N GLU A 175 -23.60 -17.97 0.81
CA GLU A 175 -23.46 -17.85 2.27
C GLU A 175 -24.04 -16.52 2.79
N ILE A 176 -23.99 -15.46 1.97
CA ILE A 176 -24.28 -14.08 2.38
C ILE A 176 -25.71 -13.90 2.93
N PRO A 177 -26.78 -14.43 2.29
CA PRO A 177 -28.13 -14.43 2.86
C PRO A 177 -28.21 -15.01 4.28
N GLY A 178 -27.51 -16.12 4.54
CA GLY A 178 -27.47 -16.76 5.85
C GLY A 178 -26.70 -15.93 6.87
N ILE A 179 -25.60 -15.31 6.45
CA ILE A 179 -24.80 -14.39 7.27
C ILE A 179 -25.62 -13.16 7.69
N ILE A 180 -26.34 -12.51 6.77
CA ILE A 180 -27.15 -11.32 7.08
C ILE A 180 -28.24 -11.64 8.11
N ARG A 181 -29.02 -12.70 7.88
CA ARG A 181 -30.05 -13.14 8.85
C ARG A 181 -29.47 -13.49 10.22
N THR A 182 -28.25 -14.02 10.24
CA THR A 182 -27.55 -14.35 11.50
C THR A 182 -27.08 -13.09 12.22
N ALA A 183 -26.53 -12.11 11.49
CA ALA A 183 -26.14 -10.82 12.04
C ALA A 183 -27.33 -10.07 12.66
N GLN A 184 -28.49 -10.06 11.99
CA GLN A 184 -29.74 -9.51 12.53
C GLN A 184 -30.13 -10.15 13.86
N LYS A 185 -30.17 -11.50 13.92
CA LYS A 185 -30.48 -12.24 15.15
C LYS A 185 -29.52 -11.93 16.31
N LEU A 186 -28.29 -11.53 15.99
CA LEU A 186 -27.26 -11.18 16.96
C LEU A 186 -27.24 -9.68 17.30
N ASN A 187 -28.09 -8.87 16.65
CA ASN A 187 -28.04 -7.41 16.71
C ASN A 187 -26.65 -6.84 16.34
N LEU A 188 -26.03 -7.44 15.31
CA LEU A 188 -24.79 -6.96 14.73
C LEU A 188 -25.10 -6.09 13.51
N LYS A 189 -24.57 -4.87 13.52
CA LYS A 189 -24.53 -4.00 12.35
C LYS A 189 -23.58 -4.58 11.31
N ILE A 190 -23.79 -4.28 10.03
CA ILE A 190 -23.02 -4.86 8.92
C ILE A 190 -22.30 -3.75 8.16
N ILE A 191 -21.01 -3.95 7.92
CA ILE A 191 -20.24 -3.16 6.96
C ILE A 191 -19.77 -4.08 5.83
N PRO A 192 -20.33 -3.93 4.62
CA PRO A 192 -19.78 -4.55 3.42
C PRO A 192 -18.40 -3.96 3.13
N ARG A 193 -17.43 -4.81 2.78
CA ARG A 193 -16.07 -4.34 2.48
C ARG A 193 -15.45 -5.12 1.34
N GLY A 194 -14.97 -4.40 0.34
CA GLY A 194 -14.12 -4.95 -0.73
C GLY A 194 -12.64 -4.80 -0.43
N GLY A 195 -11.90 -4.22 -1.38
CA GLY A 195 -10.46 -3.96 -1.25
C GLY A 195 -10.04 -2.97 -0.14
N GLY A 196 -11.00 -2.21 0.41
CA GLY A 196 -10.77 -1.18 1.42
C GLY A 196 -10.02 0.04 0.89
N THR A 197 -10.23 0.40 -0.37
CA THR A 197 -9.54 1.51 -1.08
C THR A 197 -10.31 2.83 -1.06
N GLY A 198 -11.51 2.87 -0.47
CA GLY A 198 -12.34 4.08 -0.36
C GLY A 198 -11.63 5.21 0.39
N LEU A 199 -11.96 6.45 0.01
CA LEU A 199 -11.31 7.69 0.45
C LEU A 199 -12.22 8.58 1.29
N THR A 200 -13.38 8.08 1.71
CA THR A 200 -14.41 8.85 2.42
C THR A 200 -14.77 8.27 3.77
N GLY A 201 -14.23 7.12 4.17
CA GLY A 201 -14.57 6.47 5.43
C GLY A 201 -15.79 5.55 5.35
N GLY A 202 -16.30 5.26 4.15
CA GLY A 202 -17.49 4.43 3.94
C GLY A 202 -17.37 3.01 4.54
N ALA A 203 -16.14 2.46 4.64
CA ALA A 203 -15.90 1.12 5.19
C ALA A 203 -15.43 1.11 6.66
N ILE A 204 -15.57 2.23 7.39
CA ILE A 204 -15.14 2.37 8.79
C ILE A 204 -16.27 1.99 9.76
N PRO A 205 -16.04 1.06 10.72
CA PRO A 205 -17.01 0.79 11.77
C PRO A 205 -17.17 1.98 12.71
N VAL A 206 -18.42 2.43 12.90
CA VAL A 206 -18.76 3.53 13.82
C VAL A 206 -19.41 3.05 15.12
N TYR A 207 -19.92 1.80 15.14
CA TYR A 207 -20.43 1.15 16.35
C TYR A 207 -19.61 -0.09 16.71
N LYS A 208 -19.48 -0.38 18.00
CA LYS A 208 -18.74 -1.55 18.52
C LYS A 208 -19.34 -2.88 18.06
N ASN A 209 -20.67 -3.00 18.01
CA ASN A 209 -21.40 -4.22 17.60
C ASN A 209 -21.48 -4.37 16.07
N THR A 210 -20.35 -4.23 15.37
CA THR A 210 -20.28 -4.31 13.91
C THR A 210 -19.60 -5.59 13.44
N ALA A 211 -20.21 -6.27 12.48
CA ALA A 211 -19.60 -7.30 11.65
C ALA A 211 -19.12 -6.69 10.32
N VAL A 212 -17.83 -6.80 10.02
CA VAL A 212 -17.31 -6.45 8.69
C VAL A 212 -17.32 -7.70 7.82
N ILE A 213 -18.02 -7.65 6.69
CA ILE A 213 -18.11 -8.76 5.73
C ILE A 213 -17.23 -8.42 4.53
N ASN A 214 -16.10 -9.13 4.39
CA ASN A 214 -15.13 -8.88 3.34
C ASN A 214 -15.37 -9.80 2.12
N THR A 215 -15.62 -9.21 0.96
CA THR A 215 -15.98 -9.93 -0.27
C THR A 215 -14.80 -10.34 -1.14
N GLU A 216 -13.53 -10.03 -0.80
CA GLU A 216 -12.33 -10.33 -1.60
C GLU A 216 -12.11 -11.82 -1.93
N LYS A 217 -12.89 -12.74 -1.35
CA LYS A 217 -12.87 -14.16 -1.71
C LYS A 217 -13.71 -14.49 -2.95
N LEU A 218 -14.75 -13.71 -3.22
CA LEU A 218 -15.63 -13.82 -4.40
C LEU A 218 -14.89 -13.29 -5.63
N ARG A 219 -14.22 -14.16 -6.39
CA ARG A 219 -13.23 -13.78 -7.42
C ARG A 219 -13.48 -14.43 -8.77
N LYS A 220 -14.65 -15.02 -8.99
CA LYS A 220 -15.00 -15.63 -10.27
C LYS A 220 -15.20 -14.54 -11.33
N ILE A 221 -14.63 -14.78 -12.51
CA ILE A 221 -14.86 -14.04 -13.74
C ILE A 221 -15.38 -15.08 -14.74
N SER A 222 -16.57 -14.85 -15.30
CA SER A 222 -17.15 -15.72 -16.34
C SER A 222 -16.60 -15.33 -17.71
N ASP A 223 -16.81 -16.20 -18.71
CA ASP A 223 -16.52 -15.87 -20.10
C ASP A 223 -17.43 -14.74 -20.62
N ILE A 224 -17.02 -14.10 -21.71
CA ILE A 224 -17.77 -13.01 -22.34
C ILE A 224 -18.97 -13.58 -23.09
N GLU A 225 -20.17 -13.08 -22.78
CA GLU A 225 -21.45 -13.43 -23.38
C GLU A 225 -21.90 -12.32 -24.36
N ILE A 226 -22.44 -12.68 -25.52
CA ILE A 226 -23.09 -11.72 -26.42
C ILE A 226 -24.59 -11.78 -26.18
N ILE A 227 -25.17 -10.67 -25.74
CA ILE A 227 -26.61 -10.53 -25.53
C ILE A 227 -27.23 -9.87 -26.76
N HIS A 228 -28.23 -10.52 -27.35
CA HIS A 228 -28.98 -10.01 -28.50
C HIS A 228 -30.24 -9.29 -28.02
N GLU A 229 -30.25 -7.96 -28.07
CA GLU A 229 -31.36 -7.11 -27.61
C GLU A 229 -31.55 -5.94 -28.58
N ASN A 230 -32.80 -5.57 -28.90
CA ASN A 230 -33.18 -4.47 -29.81
C ASN A 230 -32.47 -4.43 -31.17
N GLY A 231 -32.08 -5.59 -31.70
CA GLY A 231 -31.39 -5.70 -33.00
C GLY A 231 -29.89 -5.42 -32.96
N GLY A 232 -29.28 -5.32 -31.77
CA GLY A 232 -27.84 -5.18 -31.57
C GLY A 232 -27.22 -6.29 -30.71
N ASP A 233 -25.89 -6.40 -30.80
CA ASP A 233 -25.07 -7.35 -30.05
C ASP A 233 -24.33 -6.63 -28.91
N ILE A 234 -24.70 -6.92 -27.66
CA ILE A 234 -24.09 -6.31 -26.48
C ILE A 234 -23.15 -7.33 -25.80
N PRO A 235 -21.82 -7.17 -25.90
CA PRO A 235 -20.88 -8.03 -25.20
C PRO A 235 -20.88 -7.70 -23.71
N VAL A 236 -21.01 -8.73 -22.87
CA VAL A 236 -21.13 -8.61 -21.42
C VAL A 236 -20.21 -9.60 -20.72
N VAL A 237 -19.61 -9.19 -19.60
CA VAL A 237 -18.88 -10.08 -18.69
C VAL A 237 -19.53 -10.11 -17.31
N GLU A 238 -19.75 -11.32 -16.78
CA GLU A 238 -20.16 -11.49 -15.38
C GLU A 238 -18.94 -11.64 -14.47
N VAL A 239 -18.93 -10.87 -13.39
CA VAL A 239 -17.86 -10.81 -12.39
C VAL A 239 -18.44 -10.84 -10.98
N GLU A 240 -17.77 -11.57 -10.08
CA GLU A 240 -18.09 -11.54 -8.65
C GLU A 240 -17.59 -10.25 -7.97
N ALA A 241 -18.25 -9.86 -6.88
CA ALA A 241 -18.03 -8.58 -6.22
C ALA A 241 -16.62 -8.36 -5.65
N GLY A 242 -15.87 -9.42 -5.37
CA GLY A 242 -14.50 -9.37 -4.86
C GLY A 242 -13.42 -9.42 -5.94
N VAL A 243 -13.80 -9.49 -7.22
CA VAL A 243 -12.85 -9.39 -8.34
C VAL A 243 -12.16 -8.03 -8.29
N ILE A 244 -10.83 -8.04 -8.31
CA ILE A 244 -10.03 -6.81 -8.44
C ILE A 244 -10.28 -6.23 -9.83
N THR A 245 -10.57 -4.93 -9.91
CA THR A 245 -10.98 -4.27 -11.16
C THR A 245 -9.96 -4.46 -12.28
N GLU A 246 -8.68 -4.31 -11.99
CA GLU A 246 -7.59 -4.52 -12.96
C GLU A 246 -7.55 -5.96 -13.50
N ASN A 247 -7.94 -6.96 -12.70
CA ASN A 247 -8.05 -8.34 -13.18
C ASN A 247 -9.23 -8.53 -14.15
N ALA A 248 -10.35 -7.83 -13.92
CA ALA A 248 -11.47 -7.81 -14.87
C ALA A 248 -11.06 -7.12 -16.18
N MET A 249 -10.36 -5.99 -16.09
CA MET A 249 -9.82 -5.28 -17.25
C MET A 249 -8.88 -6.17 -18.07
N HIS A 250 -7.88 -6.80 -17.43
CA HIS A 250 -6.95 -7.70 -18.10
C HIS A 250 -7.65 -8.90 -18.75
N HIS A 251 -8.66 -9.48 -18.10
CA HIS A 251 -9.43 -10.59 -18.66
C HIS A 251 -10.19 -10.18 -19.93
N CYS A 252 -10.80 -9.00 -19.94
CA CYS A 252 -11.53 -8.49 -21.10
C CYS A 252 -10.58 -8.08 -22.23
N SER A 253 -9.48 -7.39 -21.92
CA SER A 253 -8.49 -6.97 -22.93
C SER A 253 -7.80 -8.17 -23.57
N GLY A 254 -7.57 -9.26 -22.82
CA GLY A 254 -7.07 -10.52 -23.37
C GLY A 254 -8.00 -11.19 -24.38
N GLN A 255 -9.27 -10.77 -24.46
CA GLN A 255 -10.28 -11.24 -25.41
C GLN A 255 -10.69 -10.15 -26.41
N GLY A 256 -9.94 -9.06 -26.51
CA GLY A 256 -10.19 -7.99 -27.49
C GLY A 256 -11.29 -6.99 -27.08
N TYR A 257 -11.60 -6.87 -25.79
CA TYR A 257 -12.61 -5.95 -25.28
C TYR A 257 -12.07 -4.96 -24.23
N ILE A 258 -12.70 -3.80 -24.13
CA ILE A 258 -12.47 -2.78 -23.12
C ILE A 258 -13.51 -2.94 -22.00
N PHE A 259 -13.02 -3.09 -20.78
CA PHE A 259 -13.79 -2.88 -19.56
C PHE A 259 -13.64 -1.41 -19.14
N ALA A 260 -14.71 -0.61 -19.28
CA ALA A 260 -14.60 0.85 -19.19
C ALA A 260 -14.58 1.43 -17.77
N THR A 261 -15.12 0.71 -16.77
CA THR A 261 -15.08 1.14 -15.36
C THR A 261 -13.64 1.01 -14.82
N ASP A 262 -12.87 2.10 -14.87
CA ASP A 262 -11.41 2.11 -14.70
C ASP A 262 -10.90 3.03 -13.56
N PRO A 263 -11.39 2.87 -12.32
CA PRO A 263 -11.03 3.77 -11.23
C PRO A 263 -9.52 3.84 -11.02
N THR A 264 -9.06 5.01 -10.55
CA THR A 264 -7.64 5.24 -10.24
C THR A 264 -7.08 4.16 -9.30
N SER A 265 -7.91 3.50 -8.48
CA SER A 265 -7.51 2.41 -7.58
C SER A 265 -7.70 0.98 -8.13
N ALA A 266 -7.85 0.80 -9.44
CA ALA A 266 -8.19 -0.48 -10.08
C ALA A 266 -7.31 -1.68 -9.68
N TRP A 267 -6.05 -1.45 -9.32
CA TRP A 267 -5.10 -2.46 -8.82
C TRP A 267 -5.52 -3.12 -7.49
N ALA A 268 -6.45 -2.52 -6.75
CA ALA A 268 -6.89 -3.02 -5.44
C ALA A 268 -8.39 -2.83 -5.16
N SER A 269 -9.09 -1.93 -5.87
CA SER A 269 -10.54 -1.82 -5.76
C SER A 269 -11.20 -3.08 -6.29
N THR A 270 -12.38 -3.39 -5.76
CA THR A 270 -13.16 -4.57 -6.13
C THR A 270 -14.46 -4.15 -6.79
N ILE A 271 -15.00 -4.98 -7.68
CA ILE A 271 -16.24 -4.68 -8.42
C ILE A 271 -17.40 -4.24 -7.52
N GLY A 272 -17.65 -4.93 -6.41
CA GLY A 272 -18.72 -4.56 -5.49
C GLY A 272 -18.51 -3.18 -4.83
N GLY A 273 -17.26 -2.77 -4.63
CA GLY A 273 -16.93 -1.42 -4.15
C GLY A 273 -17.14 -0.38 -5.24
N ASN A 274 -16.74 -0.67 -6.47
CA ASN A 274 -16.94 0.25 -7.60
C ASN A 274 -18.44 0.55 -7.81
N ILE A 275 -19.31 -0.45 -7.70
CA ILE A 275 -20.75 -0.23 -7.85
C ILE A 275 -21.31 0.54 -6.64
N ALA A 276 -20.90 0.17 -5.42
CA ALA A 276 -21.35 0.84 -4.19
C ALA A 276 -20.96 2.33 -4.14
N GLU A 277 -19.85 2.72 -4.75
CA GLU A 277 -19.38 4.11 -4.84
C GLU A 277 -19.77 4.80 -6.16
N ASN A 278 -20.31 4.06 -7.13
CA ASN A 278 -20.46 4.48 -8.53
C ASN A 278 -19.14 5.02 -9.12
N ALA A 279 -18.07 4.26 -8.93
CA ALA A 279 -16.71 4.66 -9.25
C ALA A 279 -16.52 4.97 -10.74
N GLY A 280 -15.77 6.03 -11.01
CA GLY A 280 -15.28 6.42 -12.32
C GLY A 280 -13.75 6.43 -12.37
N GLY A 281 -13.20 6.74 -13.54
CA GLY A 281 -11.77 6.89 -13.78
C GLY A 281 -11.49 7.84 -14.95
N LYS A 282 -10.39 7.61 -15.67
CA LYS A 282 -9.94 8.49 -16.77
C LYS A 282 -10.78 8.32 -18.04
N LYS A 283 -11.40 7.15 -18.20
CA LYS A 283 -12.25 6.80 -19.35
C LYS A 283 -13.67 7.33 -19.28
N CYS A 284 -14.04 8.00 -18.18
CA CYS A 284 -15.39 8.53 -17.96
C CYS A 284 -15.82 9.57 -18.99
N VAL A 285 -14.86 10.34 -19.54
CA VAL A 285 -15.13 11.31 -20.61
C VAL A 285 -15.88 10.66 -21.78
N MET A 286 -15.61 9.40 -22.10
CA MET A 286 -16.31 8.65 -23.15
C MET A 286 -17.41 7.72 -22.61
N TRP A 287 -17.09 6.90 -21.60
CA TRP A 287 -17.96 5.78 -21.20
C TRP A 287 -18.62 5.95 -19.82
N GLY A 288 -18.45 7.09 -19.17
CA GLY A 288 -19.08 7.36 -17.87
C GLY A 288 -18.55 6.48 -16.73
N THR A 289 -19.30 6.42 -15.62
CA THR A 289 -18.94 5.71 -14.39
C THR A 289 -19.53 4.29 -14.34
N ALA A 290 -19.49 3.62 -13.19
CA ALA A 290 -19.98 2.24 -13.07
C ALA A 290 -21.46 2.07 -13.49
N ILE A 291 -22.35 3.02 -13.15
CA ILE A 291 -23.78 2.98 -13.54
C ILE A 291 -23.96 3.02 -15.06
N ASP A 292 -23.08 3.73 -15.77
CA ASP A 292 -23.12 3.89 -17.21
C ASP A 292 -22.80 2.59 -17.95
N ASN A 293 -22.07 1.68 -17.31
CA ASN A 293 -21.52 0.46 -17.91
C ASN A 293 -22.17 -0.83 -17.37
N ILE A 294 -23.12 -0.72 -16.44
CA ILE A 294 -23.73 -1.88 -15.81
C ILE A 294 -24.92 -2.38 -16.64
N TYR A 295 -24.88 -3.67 -16.96
CA TYR A 295 -26.02 -4.36 -17.56
C TYR A 295 -26.96 -4.88 -16.47
N SER A 296 -26.43 -5.61 -15.49
CA SER A 296 -27.19 -6.05 -14.31
C SER A 296 -26.30 -6.31 -13.11
N PHE A 297 -26.85 -6.38 -11.90
CA PHE A 297 -26.11 -6.84 -10.73
C PHE A 297 -27.00 -7.49 -9.69
N ARG A 298 -26.40 -8.31 -8.83
CA ARG A 298 -27.06 -8.98 -7.71
C ARG A 298 -26.59 -8.37 -6.39
N ILE A 299 -27.54 -8.01 -5.54
CA ILE A 299 -27.35 -7.48 -4.19
C ILE A 299 -28.17 -8.28 -3.18
N VAL A 300 -27.60 -8.52 -1.99
CA VAL A 300 -28.34 -9.13 -0.88
C VAL A 300 -28.76 -8.03 0.10
N ASN A 301 -30.06 -7.83 0.26
CA ASN A 301 -30.64 -6.73 1.05
C ASN A 301 -30.66 -7.03 2.57
N SER A 302 -31.18 -6.07 3.35
CA SER A 302 -31.39 -6.19 4.82
C SER A 302 -32.13 -7.45 5.24
N ARG A 303 -33.05 -7.99 4.43
CA ARG A 303 -33.84 -9.19 4.74
C ARG A 303 -33.12 -10.49 4.40
N GLY A 304 -31.92 -10.41 3.82
CA GLY A 304 -31.20 -11.57 3.29
C GLY A 304 -31.85 -12.14 2.03
N GLU A 305 -32.59 -11.32 1.28
CA GLU A 305 -33.14 -11.66 -0.04
C GLU A 305 -32.13 -11.27 -1.12
N ILE A 306 -32.02 -12.09 -2.16
CA ILE A 306 -31.21 -11.78 -3.34
C ILE A 306 -32.07 -10.95 -4.28
N ILE A 307 -31.62 -9.75 -4.59
CA ILE A 307 -32.23 -8.80 -5.51
C ILE A 307 -31.34 -8.71 -6.74
N GLU A 308 -31.92 -8.82 -7.93
CA GLU A 308 -31.24 -8.58 -9.19
C GLU A 308 -31.80 -7.29 -9.81
N VAL A 309 -30.90 -6.35 -10.11
CA VAL A 309 -31.24 -5.10 -10.77
C VAL A 309 -30.72 -5.19 -12.20
N LEU A 310 -31.62 -5.07 -13.17
CA LEU A 310 -31.34 -5.13 -14.61
C LEU A 310 -31.58 -3.75 -15.22
N ARG A 311 -30.61 -3.21 -15.95
CA ARG A 311 -30.80 -2.02 -16.78
C ARG A 311 -31.40 -2.47 -18.11
N GLN A 312 -32.57 -1.95 -18.43
CA GLN A 312 -33.26 -2.26 -19.68
C GLN A 312 -32.67 -1.41 -20.82
N ASP A 313 -32.62 -1.98 -22.03
CA ASP A 313 -32.32 -1.26 -23.28
C ASP A 313 -31.02 -0.44 -23.24
N HIS A 314 -29.90 -1.06 -22.81
CA HIS A 314 -28.62 -0.36 -22.66
C HIS A 314 -28.10 0.18 -24.02
N PRO A 315 -27.93 1.50 -24.21
CA PRO A 315 -27.71 2.09 -25.55
C PRO A 315 -26.24 2.07 -26.02
N HIS A 316 -25.38 1.30 -25.34
CA HIS A 316 -23.93 1.19 -25.57
C HIS A 316 -23.15 2.52 -25.57
N HIS A 317 -23.64 3.53 -24.86
CA HIS A 317 -22.93 4.76 -24.53
C HIS A 317 -23.22 5.19 -23.08
N LYS A 318 -22.46 6.15 -22.56
CA LYS A 318 -22.72 6.75 -21.25
C LYS A 318 -24.07 7.47 -21.22
N ILE A 319 -24.70 7.54 -20.05
CA ILE A 319 -26.00 8.19 -19.89
C ILE A 319 -25.85 9.70 -20.16
N MET A 320 -26.63 10.23 -21.09
CA MET A 320 -26.67 11.65 -21.45
C MET A 320 -27.79 12.36 -20.69
N PRO A 321 -27.74 13.70 -20.52
CA PRO A 321 -28.74 14.43 -19.74
C PRO A 321 -30.20 14.22 -20.21
N ASP A 322 -30.40 14.05 -21.51
CA ASP A 322 -31.72 13.89 -22.13
C ASP A 322 -32.17 12.42 -22.21
N ASP A 323 -31.33 11.46 -21.77
CA ASP A 323 -31.68 10.04 -21.77
C ASP A 323 -32.74 9.73 -20.70
N GLU A 324 -33.54 8.71 -20.97
CA GLU A 324 -34.40 8.05 -19.99
C GLU A 324 -33.86 6.62 -19.77
N VAL A 325 -33.62 6.26 -18.51
CA VAL A 325 -32.99 4.98 -18.12
C VAL A 325 -33.91 4.22 -17.18
N THR A 326 -34.24 2.98 -17.55
CA THR A 326 -35.11 2.11 -16.75
C THR A 326 -34.34 0.96 -16.11
N PHE A 327 -34.52 0.79 -14.80
CA PHE A 327 -34.02 -0.33 -14.02
C PHE A 327 -35.18 -1.21 -13.56
N LEU A 328 -35.12 -2.49 -13.93
CA LEU A 328 -36.03 -3.53 -13.49
C LEU A 328 -35.43 -4.22 -12.26
N VAL A 329 -36.17 -4.21 -11.15
CA VAL A 329 -35.73 -4.77 -9.87
C VAL A 329 -36.48 -6.07 -9.62
N TYR A 330 -35.75 -7.17 -9.61
CA TYR A 330 -36.28 -8.52 -9.39
C TYR A 330 -35.88 -9.07 -8.03
N ARG A 331 -36.79 -9.78 -7.37
CA ARG A 331 -36.46 -10.70 -6.28
C ARG A 331 -36.17 -12.08 -6.85
N ILE A 332 -35.04 -12.66 -6.48
CA ILE A 332 -34.64 -14.02 -6.91
C ILE A 332 -35.13 -15.05 -5.89
N ARG A 333 -35.94 -16.02 -6.35
CA ARG A 333 -36.41 -17.17 -5.56
C ARG A 333 -35.53 -18.41 -5.78
N ARG A 334 -35.88 -19.50 -5.08
CA ARG A 334 -35.28 -20.83 -5.30
C ARG A 334 -35.37 -21.22 -6.77
N LYS A 335 -34.31 -21.82 -7.32
CA LYS A 335 -34.15 -22.19 -8.74
C LYS A 335 -34.04 -20.99 -9.71
N GLU A 336 -33.54 -19.84 -9.24
CA GLU A 336 -33.31 -18.63 -10.05
C GLU A 336 -34.56 -18.01 -10.72
N ALA A 337 -35.75 -18.33 -10.21
CA ALA A 337 -36.97 -17.67 -10.66
C ALA A 337 -36.97 -16.18 -10.27
N ARG A 338 -37.32 -15.31 -11.22
CA ARG A 338 -37.35 -13.85 -11.08
C ARG A 338 -38.77 -13.36 -10.83
N ASP A 339 -38.99 -12.64 -9.73
CA ASP A 339 -40.22 -11.88 -9.49
C ASP A 339 -39.94 -10.39 -9.65
N LEU A 340 -40.58 -9.70 -10.60
CA LEU A 340 -40.45 -8.24 -10.72
C LEU A 340 -41.13 -7.58 -9.50
N ILE A 341 -40.36 -6.82 -8.73
CA ILE A 341 -40.85 -6.12 -7.54
C ILE A 341 -40.92 -4.61 -7.69
N ASN A 342 -40.13 -4.03 -8.60
CA ASN A 342 -40.18 -2.59 -8.90
C ASN A 342 -39.62 -2.30 -10.30
N THR A 343 -40.10 -1.21 -10.90
CA THR A 343 -39.55 -0.62 -12.13
C THR A 343 -39.24 0.83 -11.82
N ILE A 344 -37.99 1.23 -12.01
CA ILE A 344 -37.49 2.56 -11.67
C ILE A 344 -37.01 3.23 -12.94
N THR A 345 -37.63 4.35 -13.31
CA THR A 345 -37.22 5.16 -14.46
C THR A 345 -36.61 6.46 -13.97
N LEU A 346 -35.43 6.78 -14.48
CA LEU A 346 -34.66 7.98 -14.16
C LEU A 346 -34.35 8.74 -15.44
N LYS A 347 -34.40 10.07 -15.39
CA LYS A 347 -33.81 10.91 -16.43
C LYS A 347 -32.30 10.99 -16.21
N GLY A 348 -31.54 11.26 -17.27
CA GLY A 348 -30.11 11.53 -17.16
C GLY A 348 -29.78 12.62 -16.13
N THR A 349 -30.63 13.64 -16.04
CA THR A 349 -30.53 14.72 -15.04
C THR A 349 -30.79 14.28 -13.59
N ASP A 350 -31.46 13.15 -13.37
CA ASP A 350 -31.65 12.59 -12.03
C ASP A 350 -30.38 11.86 -11.55
N ILE A 351 -29.56 11.38 -12.49
CA ILE A 351 -28.31 10.68 -12.22
C ILE A 351 -27.16 11.68 -12.08
N ARG A 352 -27.08 12.68 -12.97
CA ARG A 352 -26.06 13.73 -12.93
C ARG A 352 -26.66 15.10 -13.19
N LYS A 353 -26.32 16.08 -12.34
CA LYS A 353 -26.72 17.47 -12.57
C LYS A 353 -26.29 17.96 -13.96
N LYS A 354 -27.10 18.82 -14.59
CA LYS A 354 -26.79 19.38 -15.91
C LYS A 354 -25.46 20.14 -15.87
N GLY A 355 -24.58 19.85 -16.83
CA GLY A 355 -23.28 20.51 -16.99
C GLY A 355 -22.11 19.91 -16.22
N VAL A 356 -22.33 18.85 -15.42
CA VAL A 356 -21.24 18.11 -14.75
C VAL A 356 -21.08 16.71 -15.35
N GLY A 357 -19.83 16.26 -15.54
CA GLY A 357 -19.55 14.93 -16.10
C GLY A 357 -19.71 13.78 -15.11
N LYS A 358 -19.59 14.08 -13.81
CA LYS A 358 -19.71 13.12 -12.70
C LYS A 358 -20.55 13.72 -11.57
N ASP A 359 -21.40 12.91 -10.96
CA ASP A 359 -22.20 13.28 -9.79
C ASP A 359 -22.64 12.01 -9.07
N ILE A 360 -22.32 11.94 -7.78
CA ILE A 360 -22.72 10.83 -6.90
C ILE A 360 -23.40 11.33 -5.62
N THR A 361 -23.86 12.58 -5.67
CA THR A 361 -24.50 13.23 -4.52
C THR A 361 -25.94 12.76 -4.34
N ASN A 362 -26.65 12.40 -5.41
CA ASN A 362 -28.01 11.83 -5.32
C ASN A 362 -28.00 10.41 -4.73
N LYS A 363 -27.96 10.33 -3.40
CA LYS A 363 -27.91 9.06 -2.66
C LYS A 363 -29.23 8.30 -2.67
N ALA A 364 -30.38 8.92 -2.95
CA ALA A 364 -31.65 8.19 -3.06
C ALA A 364 -31.81 7.54 -4.45
N LEU A 365 -31.35 8.22 -5.50
CA LEU A 365 -31.33 7.75 -6.89
C LEU A 365 -32.66 7.11 -7.34
N GLY A 366 -33.78 7.76 -7.05
CA GLY A 366 -35.14 7.26 -7.35
C GLY A 366 -35.47 5.87 -6.76
N GLY A 367 -34.68 5.40 -5.79
CA GLY A 367 -34.85 4.09 -5.15
C GLY A 367 -34.04 2.95 -5.78
N VAL A 368 -33.11 3.22 -6.70
CA VAL A 368 -32.26 2.17 -7.28
C VAL A 368 -31.37 1.54 -6.19
N PRO A 369 -31.41 0.21 -5.99
CA PRO A 369 -30.61 -0.45 -4.94
C PRO A 369 -29.11 -0.46 -5.22
N GLY A 370 -28.28 -0.39 -4.17
CA GLY A 370 -26.84 -0.68 -4.19
C GLY A 370 -25.95 0.39 -4.81
N ILE A 371 -26.31 0.93 -5.96
CA ILE A 371 -25.49 1.91 -6.69
C ILE A 371 -25.36 3.20 -5.88
N GLN A 372 -24.13 3.71 -5.72
CA GLN A 372 -23.78 4.94 -4.98
C GLN A 372 -24.25 5.01 -3.51
N LYS A 373 -24.71 3.90 -2.93
CA LYS A 373 -25.21 3.82 -1.53
C LYS A 373 -24.13 3.48 -0.51
N GLU A 374 -22.88 3.23 -0.95
CA GLU A 374 -21.74 2.97 -0.06
C GLU A 374 -21.96 1.76 0.87
N GLY A 375 -22.68 0.74 0.37
CA GLY A 375 -23.04 -0.45 1.15
C GLY A 375 -24.12 -0.20 2.22
N GLY A 376 -24.86 0.90 2.09
CA GLY A 376 -25.92 1.32 3.00
C GLY A 376 -27.23 0.55 2.85
N ASP A 377 -27.43 -0.31 1.86
CA ASP A 377 -28.70 -1.03 1.66
C ASP A 377 -28.54 -2.52 1.35
N GLY A 378 -27.29 -3.01 1.27
CA GLY A 378 -27.01 -4.42 1.06
C GLY A 378 -25.57 -4.71 0.69
N ILE A 379 -25.32 -5.97 0.28
CA ILE A 379 -24.02 -6.45 -0.19
C ILE A 379 -24.14 -6.86 -1.64
N ILE A 380 -23.40 -6.19 -2.52
CA ILE A 380 -23.27 -6.59 -3.92
C ILE A 380 -22.45 -7.89 -3.97
N VAL A 381 -22.94 -8.87 -4.74
CA VAL A 381 -22.32 -10.21 -4.81
C VAL A 381 -21.79 -10.56 -6.20
N SER A 382 -22.45 -10.10 -7.26
CA SER A 382 -21.99 -10.21 -8.65
C SER A 382 -22.57 -9.11 -9.53
N ALA A 383 -21.97 -8.88 -10.68
CA ALA A 383 -22.43 -7.91 -11.67
C ALA A 383 -22.05 -8.33 -13.09
N LYS A 384 -22.88 -7.93 -14.05
CA LYS A 384 -22.69 -8.01 -15.49
C LYS A 384 -22.39 -6.61 -16.02
N PHE A 385 -21.23 -6.43 -16.64
CA PHE A 385 -20.82 -5.16 -17.25
C PHE A 385 -20.84 -5.26 -18.78
N VAL A 386 -21.31 -4.20 -19.42
CA VAL A 386 -21.18 -3.98 -20.86
C VAL A 386 -19.72 -3.72 -21.21
N LEU A 387 -19.27 -4.32 -22.32
CA LEU A 387 -17.93 -4.19 -22.85
C LEU A 387 -17.92 -3.40 -24.15
N TYR A 388 -16.77 -2.83 -24.49
CA TYR A 388 -16.59 -2.06 -25.72
C TYR A 388 -15.48 -2.64 -26.57
N ARG A 389 -15.51 -2.39 -27.87
CA ARG A 389 -14.39 -2.75 -28.74
C ARG A 389 -13.31 -1.66 -28.66
N PRO A 390 -12.03 -2.02 -28.63
CA PRO A 390 -10.96 -1.04 -28.79
C PRO A 390 -11.02 -0.42 -30.18
N PHE A 391 -10.61 0.85 -30.26
CA PHE A 391 -10.35 1.50 -31.54
C PHE A 391 -9.09 0.95 -32.19
N ASP A 392 -9.00 1.04 -33.51
CA ASP A 392 -7.84 0.54 -34.26
C ASP A 392 -6.57 1.39 -34.00
N HIS A 393 -6.74 2.68 -33.71
CA HIS A 393 -5.63 3.62 -33.53
C HIS A 393 -5.81 4.48 -32.27
N CYS A 394 -4.68 4.78 -31.61
CA CYS A 394 -4.61 5.74 -30.51
C CYS A 394 -3.40 6.67 -30.67
N ARG A 395 -3.55 7.93 -30.25
CA ARG A 395 -2.48 8.90 -30.06
C ARG A 395 -2.61 9.51 -28.66
N THR A 396 -1.48 9.58 -27.94
CA THR A 396 -1.41 10.34 -26.68
C THR A 396 -0.75 11.68 -26.96
N VAL A 397 -1.42 12.77 -26.57
CA VAL A 397 -0.91 14.14 -26.66
C VAL A 397 -0.59 14.64 -25.25
N CYS A 398 0.60 15.22 -25.08
CA CYS A 398 1.03 15.92 -23.88
C CYS A 398 1.12 17.41 -24.19
N LEU A 399 0.42 18.25 -23.45
CA LEU A 399 0.45 19.70 -23.61
C LEU A 399 1.03 20.34 -22.34
N GLU A 400 2.05 21.16 -22.48
CA GLU A 400 2.72 21.87 -21.38
C GLU A 400 2.40 23.37 -21.49
N PHE A 401 1.77 23.93 -20.46
CA PHE A 401 1.35 25.33 -20.41
C PHE A 401 2.30 26.15 -19.56
N PHE A 402 2.73 27.30 -20.06
CA PHE A 402 3.67 28.18 -19.40
C PHE A 402 3.05 29.54 -19.06
N GLY A 403 3.85 30.43 -18.47
CA GLY A 403 3.43 31.79 -18.14
C GLY A 403 3.04 31.97 -16.67
N LYS A 404 2.16 32.94 -16.41
CA LYS A 404 1.90 33.44 -15.04
C LYS A 404 0.72 32.79 -14.33
N ASN A 405 -0.21 32.15 -15.04
CA ASN A 405 -1.46 31.65 -14.44
C ASN A 405 -2.00 30.36 -15.12
N LEU A 406 -2.98 29.73 -14.47
CA LEU A 406 -3.62 28.48 -14.90
C LEU A 406 -4.82 28.69 -15.85
N ILE A 407 -5.18 29.95 -16.15
CA ILE A 407 -6.37 30.28 -16.95
C ILE A 407 -6.22 29.75 -18.37
N ASN A 408 -5.02 29.85 -18.95
CA ASN A 408 -4.72 29.37 -20.30
C ASN A 408 -4.99 27.87 -20.45
N ALA A 409 -4.50 27.06 -19.53
CA ALA A 409 -4.77 25.61 -19.50
C ALA A 409 -6.27 25.31 -19.36
N SER A 410 -6.95 26.05 -18.48
CA SER A 410 -8.39 25.88 -18.25
C SER A 410 -9.23 26.24 -19.48
N ARG A 411 -8.90 27.31 -20.20
CA ARG A 411 -9.56 27.69 -21.46
C ARG A 411 -9.28 26.69 -22.57
N ALA A 412 -8.04 26.22 -22.69
CA ALA A 412 -7.67 25.19 -23.66
C ALA A 412 -8.48 23.90 -23.45
N ILE A 413 -8.75 23.48 -22.20
CA ILE A 413 -9.61 22.32 -21.92
C ILE A 413 -11.01 22.51 -22.54
N VAL A 414 -11.62 23.69 -22.37
CA VAL A 414 -12.97 23.98 -22.90
C VAL A 414 -12.97 23.93 -24.43
N ASP A 415 -12.01 24.57 -25.07
CA ASP A 415 -11.90 24.60 -26.54
C ASP A 415 -11.63 23.22 -27.12
N ILE A 416 -10.75 22.44 -26.47
CA ILE A 416 -10.49 21.04 -26.85
C ILE A 416 -11.79 20.24 -26.79
N LEU A 417 -12.52 20.27 -25.68
CA LEU A 417 -13.77 19.52 -25.55
C LEU A 417 -14.81 19.93 -26.60
N ASN A 418 -14.95 21.23 -26.85
CA ASN A 418 -15.86 21.76 -27.87
C ASN A 418 -15.46 21.31 -29.29
N SER A 419 -14.16 21.21 -29.60
CA SER A 419 -13.69 20.78 -30.92
C SER A 419 -13.95 19.30 -31.24
N PHE A 420 -14.11 18.45 -30.21
CA PHE A 420 -14.47 17.04 -30.36
C PHE A 420 -15.98 16.78 -30.22
N ALA A 421 -16.77 17.80 -29.86
CA ALA A 421 -18.22 17.66 -29.76
C ALA A 421 -18.84 17.33 -31.13
N GLY A 422 -19.40 16.12 -31.26
CA GLY A 422 -20.02 15.65 -32.51
C GLY A 422 -19.05 15.02 -33.53
N ASN A 423 -17.76 14.88 -33.20
CA ASN A 423 -16.80 14.18 -34.06
C ASN A 423 -16.99 12.65 -33.93
N THR A 424 -17.24 11.98 -35.06
CA THR A 424 -17.43 10.52 -35.11
C THR A 424 -16.18 9.74 -35.51
N GLU A 425 -15.18 10.40 -36.07
CA GLU A 425 -13.95 9.76 -36.59
C GLU A 425 -12.83 9.69 -35.55
N ALA A 426 -12.82 10.62 -34.58
CA ALA A 426 -11.87 10.67 -33.48
C ALA A 426 -12.57 11.07 -32.17
N SER A 427 -12.30 10.33 -31.09
CA SER A 427 -12.91 10.49 -29.77
C SER A 427 -11.86 10.76 -28.70
N LEU A 428 -12.17 11.64 -27.75
CA LEU A 428 -11.40 11.82 -26.53
C LEU A 428 -11.74 10.68 -25.57
N THR A 429 -10.76 9.83 -25.25
CA THR A 429 -10.95 8.68 -24.34
C THR A 429 -10.28 8.88 -22.99
N ALA A 430 -9.36 9.85 -22.89
CA ALA A 430 -8.88 10.37 -21.62
C ALA A 430 -8.46 11.84 -21.78
N LEU A 431 -8.73 12.66 -20.77
CA LEU A 431 -8.27 14.04 -20.71
C LEU A 431 -7.99 14.40 -19.24
N GLU A 432 -6.70 14.39 -18.88
CA GLU A 432 -6.20 14.61 -17.52
C GLU A 432 -5.40 15.90 -17.42
N HIS A 433 -5.40 16.51 -16.24
CA HIS A 433 -4.65 17.72 -15.94
C HIS A 433 -3.99 17.64 -14.57
N PHE A 434 -2.79 18.19 -14.41
CA PHE A 434 -2.15 18.44 -13.12
C PHE A 434 -1.47 19.80 -13.08
N ASP A 435 -1.48 20.44 -11.90
CA ASP A 435 -0.94 21.79 -11.69
C ASP A 435 0.55 21.81 -11.29
N GLU A 436 1.16 23.00 -11.32
CA GLU A 436 2.53 23.28 -10.86
C GLU A 436 2.89 22.62 -9.52
N LYS A 437 1.99 22.68 -8.53
CA LYS A 437 2.27 22.16 -7.18
C LYS A 437 2.37 20.64 -7.22
N TYR A 438 1.55 20.01 -8.07
CA TYR A 438 1.60 18.59 -8.35
C TYR A 438 2.87 18.22 -9.13
N GLU A 439 3.26 19.00 -10.14
CA GLU A 439 4.47 18.80 -10.93
C GLU A 439 5.74 18.80 -10.06
N VAL A 440 5.86 19.79 -9.17
CA VAL A 440 6.94 19.86 -8.18
C VAL A 440 6.94 18.62 -7.30
N ALA A 441 5.77 18.17 -6.84
CA ALA A 441 5.66 17.02 -5.95
C ALA A 441 5.97 15.66 -6.62
N ILE A 442 5.81 15.54 -7.94
CA ILE A 442 6.16 14.32 -8.68
C ILE A 442 7.58 14.37 -9.27
N ASN A 443 8.29 15.50 -9.13
CA ASN A 443 9.53 15.81 -9.85
C ASN A 443 9.35 15.64 -11.36
N TYR A 444 8.31 16.30 -11.88
CA TYR A 444 7.97 16.29 -13.30
C TYR A 444 9.18 16.71 -14.14
N ARG A 445 9.31 16.09 -15.32
CA ARG A 445 10.34 16.44 -16.29
C ARG A 445 9.65 16.98 -17.53
N ASN A 446 9.99 18.22 -17.87
CA ASN A 446 9.53 18.89 -19.08
C ASN A 446 9.87 18.05 -20.31
N LYS A 447 8.96 18.08 -21.28
CA LYS A 447 9.17 17.56 -22.63
C LYS A 447 9.66 18.70 -23.53
N SER A 448 9.28 19.93 -23.20
CA SER A 448 9.84 21.17 -23.72
C SER A 448 11.31 21.38 -23.35
N ASP A 449 12.03 22.11 -24.20
CA ASP A 449 13.38 22.63 -23.95
C ASP A 449 13.37 23.89 -23.03
N ARG A 450 12.19 24.40 -22.67
CA ARG A 450 12.05 25.51 -21.71
C ARG A 450 12.55 25.10 -20.33
N SER A 451 13.32 26.01 -19.71
CA SER A 451 13.92 25.81 -18.38
C SER A 451 12.95 26.06 -17.22
N GLU A 452 11.88 26.79 -17.48
CA GLU A 452 10.80 27.03 -16.52
C GLU A 452 9.92 25.78 -16.36
N LEU A 453 9.40 25.57 -15.15
CA LEU A 453 8.42 24.51 -14.92
C LEU A 453 7.06 24.94 -15.50
N PRO A 454 6.34 24.04 -16.19
CA PRO A 454 4.98 24.30 -16.62
C PRO A 454 4.10 24.69 -15.43
N LYS A 455 3.12 25.56 -15.71
CA LYS A 455 2.05 25.88 -14.76
C LYS A 455 1.03 24.76 -14.71
N ALA A 456 0.82 24.10 -15.84
CA ALA A 456 -0.05 22.95 -15.95
C ALA A 456 0.38 22.03 -17.10
N VAL A 457 0.05 20.76 -16.96
CA VAL A 457 0.22 19.77 -18.02
C VAL A 457 -1.10 19.05 -18.28
N LEU A 458 -1.45 18.90 -19.56
CA LEU A 458 -2.56 18.06 -20.02
C LEU A 458 -2.02 16.77 -20.64
N LEU A 459 -2.62 15.64 -20.27
CA LEU A 459 -2.40 14.34 -20.91
C LEU A 459 -3.71 13.84 -21.52
N ILE A 460 -3.70 13.62 -22.82
CA ILE A 460 -4.90 13.37 -23.61
C ILE A 460 -4.70 12.09 -24.42
N ASP A 461 -5.62 11.12 -24.30
CA ASP A 461 -5.72 10.00 -25.22
C ASP A 461 -6.82 10.31 -26.24
N ILE A 462 -6.47 10.30 -27.53
CA ILE A 462 -7.39 10.40 -28.66
C ILE A 462 -7.40 9.03 -29.34
N GLU A 463 -8.58 8.48 -29.58
CA GLU A 463 -8.75 7.17 -30.21
C GLU A 463 -9.74 7.25 -31.38
N GLY A 464 -9.52 6.44 -32.41
CA GLY A 464 -10.36 6.40 -33.60
C GLY A 464 -10.02 5.22 -34.51
N ASN A 465 -10.94 4.87 -35.41
CA ASN A 465 -10.72 3.79 -36.39
C ASN A 465 -10.06 4.31 -37.68
N ASN A 466 -9.96 5.62 -37.85
CA ASN A 466 -9.36 6.27 -39.00
C ASN A 466 -8.07 7.00 -38.59
N GLU A 467 -6.92 6.42 -38.94
CA GLU A 467 -5.61 6.98 -38.57
C GLU A 467 -5.41 8.40 -39.11
N LYS A 468 -5.90 8.70 -40.32
CA LYS A 468 -5.72 10.03 -40.92
C LYS A 468 -6.50 11.09 -40.13
N ALA A 469 -7.76 10.81 -39.80
CA ALA A 469 -8.58 11.70 -38.98
C ALA A 469 -7.98 11.91 -37.58
N LEU A 470 -7.38 10.85 -37.02
CA LEU A 470 -6.72 10.92 -35.72
C LEU A 470 -5.47 11.82 -35.74
N VAL A 471 -4.66 11.73 -36.79
CA VAL A 471 -3.49 12.61 -37.00
C VAL A 471 -3.94 14.06 -37.18
N GLU A 472 -4.93 14.30 -38.04
CA GLU A 472 -5.49 15.64 -38.28
C GLU A 472 -6.04 16.27 -36.99
N ALA A 473 -6.80 15.50 -36.19
CA ALA A 473 -7.33 15.96 -34.91
C ALA A 473 -6.22 16.27 -33.90
N SER A 474 -5.17 15.44 -33.84
CA SER A 474 -4.03 15.65 -32.95
C SER A 474 -3.23 16.92 -33.34
N SER A 475 -3.00 17.14 -34.63
CA SER A 475 -2.31 18.33 -35.12
C SER A 475 -3.13 19.59 -34.91
N ALA A 476 -4.43 19.55 -35.21
CA ALA A 476 -5.34 20.68 -34.98
C ALA A 476 -5.39 21.08 -33.49
N MET A 477 -5.37 20.11 -32.58
CA MET A 477 -5.28 20.35 -31.13
C MET A 477 -3.99 21.08 -30.74
N ILE A 478 -2.84 20.66 -31.27
CA ILE A 478 -1.56 21.34 -31.00
C ILE A 478 -1.58 22.77 -31.54
N ASP A 479 -2.11 22.98 -32.75
CA ASP A 479 -2.20 24.31 -33.35
C ASP A 479 -3.13 25.24 -32.56
N MET A 480 -4.25 24.70 -32.06
CA MET A 480 -5.19 25.42 -31.19
C MET A 480 -4.51 25.91 -29.91
N VAL A 481 -3.70 25.08 -29.25
CA VAL A 481 -3.13 25.47 -27.94
C VAL A 481 -1.93 26.39 -28.01
N LYS A 482 -1.35 26.62 -29.19
CA LYS A 482 -0.27 27.62 -29.37
C LYS A 482 -0.70 29.03 -28.98
N THR A 483 -1.98 29.36 -29.06
CA THR A 483 -2.52 30.66 -28.63
C THR A 483 -2.54 30.84 -27.10
N TYR A 484 -2.25 29.78 -26.35
CA TYR A 484 -2.33 29.73 -24.88
C TYR A 484 -0.97 29.68 -24.17
N ASP A 485 0.13 30.09 -24.84
CA ASP A 485 1.52 29.93 -24.34
C ASP A 485 1.81 28.48 -23.93
N ALA A 486 1.47 27.54 -24.81
CA ALA A 486 1.60 26.12 -24.59
C ALA A 486 2.38 25.43 -25.71
N GLU A 487 3.07 24.35 -25.36
CA GLU A 487 3.76 23.46 -26.29
C GLU A 487 3.13 22.07 -26.25
N GLY A 488 3.01 21.43 -27.41
CA GLY A 488 2.34 20.14 -27.56
C GLY A 488 3.25 19.06 -28.14
N PHE A 489 3.18 17.86 -27.58
CA PHE A 489 3.99 16.71 -27.94
C PHE A 489 3.10 15.49 -28.20
N ILE A 490 3.30 14.81 -29.32
CA ILE A 490 2.59 13.57 -29.66
C ILE A 490 3.49 12.39 -29.36
N ALA A 491 2.97 11.39 -28.64
CA ALA A 491 3.66 10.12 -28.47
C ALA A 491 3.56 9.28 -29.75
N GLU A 492 4.68 9.09 -30.45
CA GLU A 492 4.75 8.33 -31.71
C GLU A 492 4.72 6.81 -31.49
N THR A 493 5.08 6.35 -30.28
CA THR A 493 5.21 4.93 -29.94
C THR A 493 4.51 4.61 -28.64
N GLU A 494 4.10 3.35 -28.46
CA GLU A 494 3.47 2.88 -27.22
C GLU A 494 4.36 3.08 -25.99
N SER A 495 5.68 2.92 -26.14
CA SER A 495 6.63 3.16 -25.04
C SER A 495 6.67 4.63 -24.60
N MET A 496 6.54 5.56 -25.54
CA MET A 496 6.39 6.99 -25.23
C MET A 496 5.05 7.27 -24.55
N ARG A 497 3.96 6.64 -25.00
CA ARG A 497 2.64 6.76 -24.35
C ARG A 497 2.71 6.29 -22.90
N GLU A 498 3.30 5.12 -22.65
CA GLU A 498 3.53 4.60 -21.30
C GLU A 498 4.38 5.57 -20.46
N ALA A 499 5.41 6.19 -21.05
CA ALA A 499 6.26 7.16 -20.38
C ALA A 499 5.48 8.43 -19.97
N PHE A 500 4.65 8.98 -20.85
CA PHE A 500 3.79 10.14 -20.55
C PHE A 500 2.81 9.80 -19.42
N TRP A 501 2.11 8.68 -19.52
CA TRP A 501 1.12 8.26 -18.52
C TRP A 501 1.73 7.82 -17.17
N LYS A 502 3.03 7.53 -17.14
CA LYS A 502 3.73 7.17 -15.89
C LYS A 502 3.75 8.33 -14.89
N ASP A 503 3.87 9.56 -15.38
CA ASP A 503 3.91 10.76 -14.53
C ASP A 503 2.59 10.90 -13.74
N ARG A 504 1.44 10.72 -14.41
CA ARG A 504 0.11 10.73 -13.80
C ARG A 504 -0.12 9.62 -12.76
N LYS A 505 0.55 8.46 -12.89
CA LYS A 505 0.42 7.31 -11.98
C LYS A 505 1.19 7.49 -10.66
N ASN A 506 1.99 8.55 -10.51
CA ASN A 506 2.81 8.83 -9.34
C ASN A 506 2.09 9.55 -8.18
N LEU A 507 0.76 9.60 -8.17
CA LEU A 507 -0.14 10.18 -7.14
C LEU A 507 0.26 10.09 -5.65
N GLY A 508 0.96 9.05 -5.22
CA GLY A 508 1.43 8.93 -3.83
C GLY A 508 2.75 9.64 -3.53
N ALA A 509 3.37 10.30 -4.52
CA ALA A 509 4.62 11.03 -4.38
C ALA A 509 4.48 12.27 -3.49
N ILE A 510 3.33 12.97 -3.52
CA ILE A 510 3.05 14.10 -2.62
C ILE A 510 3.26 13.71 -1.15
N ALA A 511 2.81 12.51 -0.77
CA ALA A 511 2.99 12.00 0.59
C ALA A 511 4.43 11.60 0.94
N ARG A 512 5.32 11.39 -0.06
CA ARG A 512 6.76 11.15 0.19
C ARG A 512 7.43 12.34 0.82
N HIS A 513 7.03 13.55 0.41
CA HIS A 513 7.77 14.77 0.73
C HIS A 513 7.44 15.33 2.11
N THR A 514 6.30 14.95 2.69
CA THR A 514 5.77 15.61 3.89
C THR A 514 5.62 14.68 5.10
N ASN A 515 5.74 13.35 4.98
CA ASN A 515 5.34 12.39 6.04
C ASN A 515 3.95 12.73 6.65
N ALA A 516 3.11 13.40 5.86
CA ALA A 516 1.88 14.00 6.30
C ALA A 516 0.70 13.12 5.92
N PHE A 517 -0.31 13.12 6.79
CA PHE A 517 -1.67 12.72 6.41
C PHE A 517 -2.15 13.65 5.29
N LYS A 518 -3.11 13.24 4.46
CA LYS A 518 -3.68 14.12 3.43
C LYS A 518 -5.19 14.09 3.51
N LEU A 519 -5.80 15.27 3.52
CA LEU A 519 -7.22 15.42 3.19
C LEU A 519 -7.33 15.39 1.67
N ASN A 520 -8.29 14.61 1.16
CA ASN A 520 -8.47 14.40 -0.27
C ASN A 520 -9.94 14.59 -0.60
N GLU A 521 -10.23 15.61 -1.38
CA GLU A 521 -11.57 15.95 -1.83
C GLU A 521 -11.63 15.82 -3.35
N ASP A 522 -12.71 15.26 -3.88
CA ASP A 522 -13.03 15.21 -5.32
C ASP A 522 -14.30 16.03 -5.54
N VAL A 523 -14.16 17.22 -6.13
CA VAL A 523 -15.27 18.10 -6.46
C VAL A 523 -15.48 18.10 -7.96
N VAL A 524 -16.72 18.28 -8.42
CA VAL A 524 -17.00 18.38 -9.85
C VAL A 524 -17.62 19.73 -10.14
N ILE A 525 -17.07 20.46 -11.09
CA ILE A 525 -17.58 21.77 -11.51
C ILE A 525 -17.96 21.74 -12.99
N PRO A 526 -18.87 22.62 -13.43
CA PRO A 526 -19.10 22.84 -14.84
C PRO A 526 -17.78 23.23 -15.53
N ILE A 527 -17.54 22.68 -16.72
CA ILE A 527 -16.29 22.87 -17.49
C ILE A 527 -16.00 24.36 -17.74
N GLU A 528 -17.04 25.15 -18.05
CA GLU A 528 -16.96 26.61 -18.25
C GLU A 528 -16.45 27.37 -17.00
N SER A 529 -16.61 26.79 -15.81
CA SER A 529 -16.21 27.39 -14.52
C SER A 529 -14.77 27.02 -14.12
N LEU A 530 -14.06 26.18 -14.87
CA LEU A 530 -12.69 25.74 -14.56
C LEU A 530 -11.71 26.91 -14.34
N PRO A 531 -11.66 27.95 -15.20
CA PRO A 531 -10.74 29.06 -15.00
C PRO A 531 -10.99 29.82 -13.68
N LEU A 532 -12.25 30.05 -13.34
CA LEU A 532 -12.64 30.76 -12.11
C LEU A 532 -12.26 29.95 -10.86
N PHE A 533 -12.37 28.63 -10.93
CA PHE A 533 -11.98 27.76 -9.83
C PHE A 533 -10.46 27.68 -9.66
N ALA A 534 -9.70 27.62 -10.75
CA ALA A 534 -8.24 27.60 -10.72
C ALA A 534 -7.67 28.87 -10.05
N ASP A 535 -8.16 30.06 -10.46
CA ASP A 535 -7.77 31.33 -9.83
C ASP A 535 -8.17 31.39 -8.35
N PHE A 536 -9.34 30.86 -7.99
CA PHE A 536 -9.77 30.79 -6.60
C PHE A 536 -8.85 29.93 -5.73
N ILE A 537 -8.42 28.76 -6.23
CA ILE A 537 -7.47 27.88 -5.51
C ILE A 537 -6.12 28.56 -5.34
N GLU A 538 -5.65 29.30 -6.35
CA GLU A 538 -4.39 30.04 -6.25
C GLU A 538 -4.49 31.20 -5.26
N MET A 539 -5.57 31.98 -5.30
CA MET A 539 -5.85 33.03 -4.32
C MET A 539 -5.88 32.46 -2.90
N LEU A 540 -6.48 31.29 -2.69
CA LEU A 540 -6.54 30.64 -1.39
C LEU A 540 -5.16 30.15 -0.92
N ASN A 541 -4.33 29.62 -1.81
CA ASN A 541 -2.94 29.26 -1.50
C ASN A 541 -2.12 30.49 -1.08
N ILE A 542 -2.20 31.60 -1.84
CA ILE A 542 -1.53 32.86 -1.52
C ILE A 542 -1.99 33.37 -0.15
N ARG A 543 -3.30 33.38 0.09
CA ARG A 543 -3.85 33.79 1.38
C ARG A 543 -3.29 32.93 2.52
N LYS A 544 -3.26 31.61 2.37
CA LYS A 544 -2.73 30.69 3.39
C LYS A 544 -1.24 30.86 3.63
N GLU A 545 -0.49 31.20 2.59
CA GLU A 545 0.92 31.55 2.69
C GLU A 545 1.13 32.85 3.50
N LEU A 546 0.35 33.89 3.22
CA LEU A 546 0.39 35.14 3.98
C LEU A 546 -0.04 34.96 5.44
N GLU A 547 -1.10 34.21 5.70
CA GLU A 547 -1.54 33.86 7.05
C GLU A 547 -0.45 33.09 7.81
N ASN A 548 0.27 32.19 7.15
CA ASN A 548 1.40 31.48 7.73
C ASN A 548 2.58 32.41 8.07
N TYR A 549 2.87 33.40 7.21
CA TYR A 549 3.86 34.44 7.44
C TYR A 549 3.51 35.36 8.62
N VAL A 550 2.26 35.80 8.72
CA VAL A 550 1.77 36.57 9.88
C VAL A 550 1.90 35.74 11.17
N GLY A 551 1.54 34.47 11.11
CA GLY A 551 1.68 33.55 12.24
C GLY A 551 3.13 33.34 12.68
N LEU A 552 4.07 33.25 11.74
CA LEU A 552 5.50 33.19 12.04
C LEU A 552 5.98 34.43 12.80
N ILE A 553 5.57 35.62 12.34
CA ILE A 553 5.93 36.87 13.01
C ILE A 553 5.40 36.88 14.45
N ASN A 554 4.16 36.41 14.67
CA ASN A 554 3.60 36.28 16.01
C ASN A 554 4.39 35.28 16.87
N ASP A 555 4.81 34.15 16.31
CA ASP A 555 5.60 33.14 17.03
C ASP A 555 6.96 33.71 17.46
N VAL A 556 7.63 34.48 16.60
CA VAL A 556 8.90 35.16 16.91
C VAL A 556 8.71 36.24 17.97
N ASP A 557 7.69 37.09 17.82
CA ASP A 557 7.36 38.17 18.76
C ASP A 557 7.09 37.62 20.17
N GLU A 558 6.29 36.56 20.25
CA GLU A 558 5.98 35.92 21.52
C GLU A 558 7.17 35.17 22.14
N PHE A 559 7.99 34.51 21.31
CA PHE A 559 9.17 33.79 21.80
C PHE A 559 10.12 34.75 22.52
N TYR A 560 10.45 35.89 21.89
CA TYR A 560 11.39 36.85 22.48
C TYR A 560 10.80 37.76 23.54
N THR A 561 9.48 38.02 23.52
CA THR A 561 8.82 38.72 24.63
C THR A 561 8.92 37.91 25.94
N ASN A 562 8.92 36.58 25.85
CA ASN A 562 8.94 35.70 27.02
C ASN A 562 10.32 35.13 27.37
N LYS A 563 11.34 35.33 26.52
CA LYS A 563 12.69 34.80 26.74
C LYS A 563 13.47 35.73 27.68
N ALA A 564 14.06 35.17 28.72
CA ALA A 564 15.06 35.87 29.52
C ALA A 564 16.33 36.01 28.65
N LEU A 565 16.69 37.24 28.29
CA LEU A 565 17.92 37.54 27.56
C LEU A 565 19.09 37.59 28.57
N GLU A 566 20.24 37.03 28.21
CA GLU A 566 21.47 37.10 29.03
C GLU A 566 22.01 38.54 29.14
N ASP A 567 22.99 38.77 30.03
CA ASP A 567 23.66 40.06 30.32
C ASP A 567 24.50 40.60 29.14
N ASP A 568 23.89 40.75 27.96
CA ASP A 568 24.44 41.49 26.81
C ASP A 568 23.71 42.83 26.68
N SER A 569 24.44 43.93 26.85
CA SER A 569 23.91 45.29 26.81
C SER A 569 23.45 45.75 25.43
N PHE A 570 23.88 45.10 24.34
CA PHE A 570 23.54 45.48 22.96
C PHE A 570 22.36 44.69 22.39
N LEU A 571 22.10 43.49 22.92
CA LEU A 571 21.09 42.57 22.42
C LEU A 571 19.64 43.11 22.52
N PRO A 572 19.19 43.73 23.63
CA PRO A 572 17.82 44.22 23.77
C PRO A 572 17.45 45.29 22.74
N HIS A 573 18.37 46.18 22.39
CA HIS A 573 18.10 47.22 21.40
C HIS A 573 17.97 46.62 19.99
N LYS A 574 18.90 45.74 19.59
CA LYS A 574 18.84 45.07 18.28
C LYS A 574 17.54 44.29 18.12
N LEU A 575 17.13 43.58 19.17
CA LEU A 575 15.89 42.82 19.20
C LEU A 575 14.65 43.71 19.09
N LYS A 576 14.60 44.84 19.81
CA LYS A 576 13.51 45.81 19.69
C LYS A 576 13.38 46.38 18.28
N THR A 577 14.50 46.73 17.63
CA THR A 577 14.51 47.23 16.25
C THR A 577 14.00 46.17 15.28
N PHE A 578 14.46 44.93 15.41
CA PHE A 578 14.03 43.83 14.57
C PHE A 578 12.54 43.51 14.74
N LEU A 579 12.04 43.44 15.98
CA LEU A 579 10.62 43.22 16.25
C LEU A 579 9.74 44.34 15.68
N ALA A 580 10.18 45.60 15.75
CA ALA A 580 9.46 46.72 15.14
C ALA A 580 9.35 46.57 13.60
N GLN A 581 10.43 46.18 12.93
CA GLN A 581 10.43 45.88 11.50
C GLN A 581 9.48 44.73 11.16
N LEU A 582 9.43 43.68 11.99
CA LEU A 582 8.50 42.57 11.80
C LEU A 582 7.04 43.00 11.94
N GLN A 583 6.71 43.90 12.87
CA GLN A 583 5.34 44.41 13.01
C GLN A 583 4.90 45.26 11.81
N GLU A 584 5.82 46.03 11.20
CA GLU A 584 5.55 46.76 9.96
C GLU A 584 5.25 45.78 8.80
N ILE A 585 6.08 44.76 8.63
CA ILE A 585 5.86 43.71 7.62
C ILE A 585 4.53 42.98 7.86
N LYS A 586 4.20 42.66 9.12
CA LYS A 586 2.93 42.04 9.51
C LYS A 586 1.75 42.93 9.13
N SER A 587 1.80 44.23 9.40
CA SER A 587 0.75 45.18 9.04
C SER A 587 0.49 45.17 7.53
N THR A 588 1.56 45.22 6.74
CA THR A 588 1.50 45.14 5.28
C THR A 588 0.86 43.83 4.79
N PHE A 589 1.26 42.68 5.34
CA PHE A 589 0.66 41.39 4.98
C PHE A 589 -0.80 41.27 5.39
N MET A 590 -1.19 41.82 6.54
CA MET A 590 -2.59 41.88 6.97
C MET A 590 -3.44 42.73 6.02
N GLN A 591 -2.90 43.84 5.52
CA GLN A 591 -3.56 44.65 4.49
C GLN A 591 -3.71 43.88 3.17
N TYR A 592 -2.70 43.12 2.75
CA TYR A 592 -2.79 42.26 1.57
C TYR A 592 -3.84 41.17 1.73
N ILE A 593 -3.89 40.49 2.89
CA ILE A 593 -4.90 39.46 3.19
C ILE A 593 -6.31 40.07 3.18
N GLY A 594 -6.51 41.21 3.86
CA GLY A 594 -7.81 41.86 3.98
C GLY A 594 -8.37 42.37 2.66
N ASN A 595 -7.50 42.72 1.71
CA ASN A 595 -7.86 43.30 0.42
C ASN A 595 -7.56 42.38 -0.78
N ILE A 596 -7.25 41.09 -0.56
CA ILE A 596 -6.76 40.19 -1.62
C ILE A 596 -7.68 40.12 -2.85
N GLY A 597 -9.00 40.24 -2.64
CA GLY A 597 -10.02 40.25 -3.70
C GLY A 597 -10.51 41.64 -4.12
N GLN A 598 -9.85 42.71 -3.68
CA GLN A 598 -10.16 44.11 -4.04
C GLN A 598 -9.16 44.63 -5.08
N PRO A 599 -9.49 45.70 -5.83
CA PRO A 599 -8.54 46.41 -6.69
C PRO A 599 -7.31 46.89 -5.91
N ILE A 600 -6.13 46.87 -6.53
CA ILE A 600 -4.85 47.25 -5.90
C ILE A 600 -4.83 48.73 -5.45
N ASP A 601 -5.67 49.61 -6.02
CA ASP A 601 -5.81 51.03 -5.60
C ASP A 601 -6.12 51.18 -4.10
N VAL A 602 -6.76 50.18 -3.48
CA VAL A 602 -6.99 50.19 -2.02
C VAL A 602 -5.69 50.17 -1.20
N LEU A 603 -4.56 49.84 -1.82
CA LEU A 603 -3.22 49.82 -1.23
C LEU A 603 -2.35 51.01 -1.67
N LYS A 604 -2.93 52.08 -2.23
CA LYS A 604 -2.19 53.29 -2.62
C LYS A 604 -1.42 53.96 -1.47
N ASP A 605 -1.91 53.83 -0.25
CA ASP A 605 -1.24 54.33 0.96
C ASP A 605 -0.02 53.48 1.35
N VAL A 606 0.06 52.24 0.83
CA VAL A 606 1.22 51.35 0.99
C VAL A 606 2.25 51.62 -0.11
N ASP A 607 1.78 51.80 -1.34
CA ASP A 607 2.62 52.16 -2.48
C ASP A 607 1.85 53.08 -3.46
N PRO A 608 2.27 54.34 -3.62
CA PRO A 608 1.59 55.30 -4.48
C PRO A 608 1.45 54.86 -5.95
N ARG A 609 2.28 53.91 -6.40
CA ARG A 609 2.23 53.36 -7.78
C ARG A 609 0.93 52.61 -8.09
N PHE A 610 0.15 52.24 -7.08
CA PHE A 610 -1.13 51.53 -7.26
C PHE A 610 -2.32 52.44 -7.52
N THR A 611 -2.13 53.76 -7.50
CA THR A 611 -3.21 54.73 -7.65
C THR A 611 -3.92 54.58 -8.99
N GLY A 612 -5.23 54.32 -8.97
CA GLY A 612 -6.09 54.21 -10.15
C GLY A 612 -6.03 52.87 -10.89
N ASP A 613 -5.28 51.88 -10.41
CA ASP A 613 -5.22 50.55 -11.03
C ASP A 613 -6.36 49.64 -10.53
N THR A 614 -7.08 49.04 -11.48
CA THR A 614 -8.27 48.21 -11.25
C THR A 614 -7.98 46.72 -11.10
N ARG A 615 -6.74 46.26 -11.38
CA ARG A 615 -6.34 44.86 -11.18
C ARG A 615 -6.43 44.50 -9.71
N LEU A 616 -6.76 43.25 -9.42
CA LEU A 616 -6.89 42.81 -8.04
C LEU A 616 -5.53 42.69 -7.35
N VAL A 617 -5.49 42.89 -6.04
CA VAL A 617 -4.30 42.61 -5.21
C VAL A 617 -3.77 41.18 -5.47
N PHE A 618 -4.69 40.21 -5.58
CA PHE A 618 -4.38 38.83 -5.98
C PHE A 618 -3.58 38.72 -7.28
N GLU A 619 -4.00 39.43 -8.33
CA GLU A 619 -3.36 39.34 -9.66
C GLU A 619 -1.93 39.86 -9.61
N TYR A 620 -1.70 40.96 -8.88
CA TYR A 620 -0.35 41.49 -8.64
C TYR A 620 0.57 40.48 -7.94
N ILE A 621 0.06 39.76 -6.94
CA ILE A 621 0.84 38.76 -6.21
C ILE A 621 1.10 37.53 -7.09
N ARG A 622 0.06 36.98 -7.72
CA ARG A 622 0.14 35.81 -8.62
C ARG A 622 1.12 36.04 -9.76
N ASP A 623 1.06 37.22 -10.36
CA ASP A 623 1.83 37.56 -11.56
C ASP A 623 3.28 37.99 -11.22
N ASN A 624 3.68 37.90 -9.94
CA ASN A 624 4.97 38.33 -9.36
C ASN A 624 5.27 39.82 -9.51
N ASP A 625 4.27 40.65 -9.78
CA ASP A 625 4.40 42.11 -9.81
C ASP A 625 4.53 42.68 -8.37
N LEU A 626 4.01 41.95 -7.37
CA LEU A 626 4.20 42.19 -5.93
C LEU A 626 4.95 41.03 -5.28
N LEU A 627 6.28 41.15 -5.12
CA LEU A 627 7.13 40.05 -4.64
C LEU A 627 7.06 39.87 -3.12
N ILE A 628 6.47 38.74 -2.70
CA ILE A 628 6.28 38.36 -1.29
C ILE A 628 7.24 37.21 -0.94
N ASN A 629 8.48 37.54 -0.58
CA ASN A 629 9.44 36.56 -0.07
C ASN A 629 9.88 36.95 1.34
N LEU A 630 9.12 36.49 2.34
CA LEU A 630 9.40 36.76 3.74
C LEU A 630 10.69 36.09 4.20
N GLU A 631 10.92 34.83 3.82
CA GLU A 631 12.07 34.05 4.27
C GLU A 631 13.38 34.75 3.88
N LYS A 632 13.49 35.18 2.62
CA LYS A 632 14.65 35.93 2.15
C LYS A 632 14.78 37.29 2.85
N LYS A 633 13.71 38.09 2.87
CA LYS A 633 13.74 39.44 3.47
C LYS A 633 14.04 39.40 4.97
N VAL A 634 13.48 38.46 5.72
CA VAL A 634 13.61 38.42 7.20
C VAL A 634 14.83 37.63 7.65
N ILE A 635 15.13 36.46 7.06
CA ILE A 635 16.29 35.67 7.49
C ILE A 635 17.59 36.37 7.09
N GLU A 636 17.69 36.94 5.88
CA GLU A 636 18.92 37.65 5.49
C GLU A 636 19.13 38.90 6.35
N SER A 637 18.08 39.70 6.59
CA SER A 637 18.17 40.86 7.48
C SER A 637 18.48 40.45 8.94
N PHE A 638 17.89 39.37 9.44
CA PHE A 638 18.19 38.88 10.80
C PHE A 638 19.64 38.40 10.92
N ARG A 639 20.13 37.61 9.96
CA ARG A 639 21.54 37.16 9.93
C ARG A 639 22.52 38.33 9.86
N GLN A 640 22.18 39.40 9.15
CA GLN A 640 23.00 40.61 9.07
C GLN A 640 23.00 41.39 10.41
N LEU A 641 21.83 41.58 11.02
CA LEU A 641 21.67 42.32 12.29
C LEU A 641 22.30 41.59 13.49
N PHE A 642 22.28 40.26 13.49
CA PHE A 642 22.70 39.39 14.59
C PHE A 642 23.95 38.56 14.25
N HIS A 643 24.80 39.02 13.33
CA HIS A 643 26.08 38.39 13.04
C HIS A 643 26.92 38.22 14.33
N GLY A 644 27.36 36.99 14.62
CA GLY A 644 28.07 36.63 15.86
C GLY A 644 27.18 36.09 16.99
N TYR A 645 25.86 36.01 16.79
CA TYR A 645 24.90 35.39 17.72
C TYR A 645 24.34 34.07 17.15
N ASP A 646 25.22 33.08 16.95
CA ASP A 646 24.87 31.84 16.22
C ASP A 646 23.70 31.08 16.85
N GLU A 647 23.62 31.03 18.18
CA GLU A 647 22.50 30.37 18.90
C GLU A 647 21.14 31.03 18.61
N LEU A 648 21.07 32.37 18.58
CA LEU A 648 19.84 33.12 18.25
C LEU A 648 19.44 32.91 16.78
N ILE A 649 20.43 32.84 15.88
CA ILE A 649 20.20 32.54 14.46
C ILE A 649 19.64 31.12 14.31
N GLU A 650 20.18 30.13 15.03
CA GLU A 650 19.67 28.76 15.02
C GLU A 650 18.26 28.67 15.59
N GLU A 651 17.95 29.39 16.67
CA GLU A 651 16.61 29.44 17.28
C GLU A 651 15.55 30.00 16.32
N ILE A 652 15.79 31.17 15.70
CA ILE A 652 14.88 31.73 14.71
C ILE A 652 14.78 30.82 13.49
N THR A 653 15.89 30.28 13.00
CA THR A 653 15.87 29.32 11.89
C THR A 653 15.03 28.09 12.24
N GLY A 654 15.06 27.66 13.50
CA GLY A 654 14.19 26.61 14.06
C GLY A 654 12.71 26.97 14.02
N LEU A 655 12.34 28.17 14.50
CA LEU A 655 10.96 28.68 14.45
C LEU A 655 10.43 28.78 13.02
N PHE A 656 11.25 29.27 12.08
CA PHE A 656 10.93 29.32 10.65
C PHE A 656 10.68 27.91 10.09
N ARG A 657 11.55 26.95 10.42
CA ARG A 657 11.42 25.55 9.99
C ARG A 657 10.13 24.91 10.54
N ASP A 658 9.85 25.11 11.82
CA ASP A 658 8.66 24.56 12.48
C ASP A 658 7.37 25.15 11.90
N ARG A 659 7.32 26.46 11.67
CA ARG A 659 6.15 27.12 11.08
C ARG A 659 5.94 26.73 9.62
N ARG A 660 7.03 26.62 8.83
CA ARG A 660 6.97 26.16 7.44
C ARG A 660 6.35 24.77 7.32
N ASN A 661 6.61 23.87 8.26
CA ASN A 661 6.01 22.54 8.30
C ASN A 661 4.50 22.56 8.57
N ARG A 662 3.94 23.66 9.11
CA ARG A 662 2.50 23.84 9.36
C ARG A 662 1.75 24.53 8.22
N LYS A 663 2.42 24.84 7.10
CA LYS A 663 1.80 25.54 5.96
C LYS A 663 0.70 24.67 5.33
N ILE A 664 -0.50 25.24 5.17
CA ILE A 664 -1.56 24.65 4.36
C ILE A 664 -1.24 24.89 2.89
N ILE A 665 -1.16 23.80 2.12
CA ILE A 665 -0.91 23.81 0.68
C ILE A 665 -2.05 23.03 0.02
N ILE A 666 -2.66 23.63 -1.01
CA ILE A 666 -3.73 23.03 -1.78
C ILE A 666 -3.17 22.70 -3.16
N ALA A 667 -3.03 21.40 -3.46
CA ALA A 667 -2.58 20.91 -4.76
C ALA A 667 -3.72 20.21 -5.49
N THR A 668 -3.84 20.46 -6.79
CA THR A 668 -4.95 19.96 -7.62
C THR A 668 -4.48 19.12 -8.79
N HIS A 669 -5.26 18.09 -9.11
CA HIS A 669 -5.22 17.39 -10.39
C HIS A 669 -6.65 17.02 -10.77
N MET A 670 -6.93 16.76 -12.04
CA MET A 670 -8.31 16.56 -12.48
C MET A 670 -8.45 15.58 -13.64
N HIS A 671 -9.61 14.92 -13.66
CA HIS A 671 -10.19 14.36 -14.87
C HIS A 671 -10.86 15.52 -15.61
N ALA A 672 -10.06 16.32 -16.32
CA ALA A 672 -10.50 17.59 -16.90
C ALA A 672 -11.64 17.40 -17.92
N GLY A 673 -11.72 16.25 -18.59
CA GLY A 673 -12.81 15.93 -19.52
C GLY A 673 -14.20 15.84 -18.88
N ASP A 674 -14.28 15.62 -17.56
CA ASP A 674 -15.54 15.51 -16.81
C ASP A 674 -15.76 16.68 -15.83
N GLY A 675 -14.82 17.62 -15.77
CA GLY A 675 -14.81 18.70 -14.76
C GLY A 675 -14.56 18.21 -13.32
N ASN A 676 -14.05 16.98 -13.13
CA ASN A 676 -13.81 16.39 -11.80
C ASN A 676 -12.40 16.68 -11.29
N ILE A 677 -12.29 17.48 -10.24
CA ILE A 677 -11.07 18.02 -9.65
C ILE A 677 -10.80 17.39 -8.29
N HIS A 678 -9.62 16.80 -8.17
CA HIS A 678 -9.07 16.24 -6.94
C HIS A 678 -8.20 17.26 -6.20
N VAL A 679 -8.71 17.75 -5.09
CA VAL A 679 -8.10 18.73 -4.19
C VAL A 679 -7.40 18.00 -3.04
N ASN A 680 -6.09 18.14 -2.93
CA ASN A 680 -5.27 17.48 -1.92
C ASN A 680 -4.65 18.51 -0.96
N ILE A 681 -4.86 18.30 0.35
CA ILE A 681 -4.32 19.16 1.42
C ILE A 681 -3.48 18.30 2.38
N PRO A 682 -2.13 18.33 2.28
CA PRO A 682 -1.24 17.62 3.19
C PRO A 682 -1.23 18.26 4.60
N VAL A 683 -1.31 17.43 5.64
CA VAL A 683 -1.44 17.83 7.05
C VAL A 683 -0.74 16.88 8.04
N HIS A 684 -0.25 17.40 9.15
CA HIS A 684 0.34 16.58 10.21
C HIS A 684 -0.68 16.15 11.26
N SER A 685 -0.88 14.84 11.46
CA SER A 685 -1.89 14.32 12.39
C SER A 685 -1.64 14.62 13.87
N ASN A 686 -0.43 15.04 14.22
CA ASN A 686 -0.08 15.50 15.58
C ASN A 686 -0.35 17.00 15.80
N ASP A 687 -0.72 17.75 14.76
CA ASP A 687 -0.95 19.18 14.84
C ASP A 687 -2.45 19.47 14.72
N TYR A 688 -3.10 19.65 15.87
CA TYR A 688 -4.54 19.83 15.95
C TYR A 688 -5.01 21.13 15.28
N ALA A 689 -4.25 22.23 15.43
CA ALA A 689 -4.59 23.50 14.80
C ALA A 689 -4.49 23.41 13.27
N MET A 690 -3.44 22.77 12.76
CA MET A 690 -3.30 22.53 11.32
C MET A 690 -4.45 21.67 10.76
N LEU A 691 -4.88 20.63 11.48
CA LEU A 691 -6.01 19.80 11.07
C LEU A 691 -7.32 20.61 10.99
N GLN A 692 -7.60 21.46 11.97
CA GLN A 692 -8.78 22.34 11.96
C GLN A 692 -8.72 23.34 10.79
N GLU A 693 -7.58 23.97 10.58
CA GLU A 693 -7.40 24.94 9.49
C GLU A 693 -7.57 24.27 8.12
N ALA A 694 -7.03 23.06 7.94
CA ALA A 694 -7.18 22.31 6.70
C ALA A 694 -8.64 21.89 6.45
N ASP A 695 -9.35 21.51 7.51
CA ASP A 695 -10.77 21.15 7.46
C ASP A 695 -11.67 22.35 7.08
N GLU A 696 -11.39 23.52 7.66
CA GLU A 696 -12.03 24.78 7.29
C GLU A 696 -11.74 25.17 5.84
N THR A 697 -10.49 24.98 5.41
CA THR A 697 -10.04 25.23 4.03
C THR A 697 -10.79 24.33 3.04
N ALA A 698 -10.92 23.04 3.34
CA ALA A 698 -11.74 22.12 2.54
C ALA A 698 -13.20 22.59 2.47
N GLY A 699 -13.76 23.07 3.59
CA GLY A 699 -15.12 23.63 3.62
C GLY A 699 -15.30 24.90 2.77
N ILE A 700 -14.29 25.77 2.71
CA ILE A 700 -14.28 26.94 1.82
C ILE A 700 -14.35 26.50 0.34
N ILE A 701 -13.57 25.48 -0.02
CA ILE A 701 -13.53 24.92 -1.39
C ILE A 701 -14.88 24.27 -1.76
N MET A 702 -15.48 23.52 -0.83
CA MET A 702 -16.79 22.88 -1.03
C MET A 702 -17.89 23.92 -1.26
N ARG A 703 -17.91 25.01 -0.51
CA ARG A 703 -18.87 26.12 -0.72
C ARG A 703 -18.68 26.76 -2.09
N LYS A 704 -17.43 27.09 -2.45
CA LYS A 704 -17.14 27.68 -3.77
C LYS A 704 -17.54 26.76 -4.92
N THR A 705 -17.36 25.46 -4.77
CA THR A 705 -17.80 24.46 -5.76
C THR A 705 -19.31 24.55 -6.01
N LYS A 706 -20.11 24.64 -4.94
CA LYS A 706 -21.57 24.81 -5.06
C LYS A 706 -21.94 26.15 -5.69
N ASP A 707 -21.27 27.23 -5.31
CA ASP A 707 -21.51 28.58 -5.87
C ASP A 707 -21.27 28.60 -7.40
N LEU A 708 -20.34 27.79 -7.90
CA LEU A 708 -20.05 27.63 -9.33
C LEU A 708 -20.99 26.64 -10.04
N GLY A 709 -22.04 26.16 -9.36
CA GLY A 709 -23.01 25.22 -9.90
C GLY A 709 -22.56 23.75 -9.88
N GLY A 710 -21.42 23.44 -9.27
CA GLY A 710 -20.86 22.08 -9.18
C GLY A 710 -21.49 21.20 -8.09
N VAL A 711 -20.85 20.06 -7.85
CA VAL A 711 -21.20 19.07 -6.81
C VAL A 711 -19.97 18.68 -5.98
N ILE A 712 -20.22 18.37 -4.70
CA ILE A 712 -19.15 18.13 -3.71
C ILE A 712 -18.46 16.77 -3.86
N SER A 713 -18.99 15.88 -4.70
CA SER A 713 -18.44 14.54 -4.89
C SER A 713 -18.72 13.99 -6.28
N GLY A 714 -17.66 13.53 -6.95
CA GLY A 714 -17.73 12.97 -8.30
C GLY A 714 -17.59 11.45 -8.34
N GLU A 715 -16.71 10.87 -7.51
CA GLU A 715 -16.38 9.44 -7.61
C GLU A 715 -15.99 8.74 -6.29
N HIS A 716 -15.63 9.44 -5.22
CA HIS A 716 -15.12 8.79 -3.99
C HIS A 716 -16.16 8.42 -2.93
N GLY A 717 -17.40 8.88 -3.08
CA GLY A 717 -18.46 8.78 -2.07
C GLY A 717 -18.66 10.06 -1.25
N ILE A 718 -19.48 9.98 -0.21
CA ILE A 718 -19.69 11.01 0.80
C ILE A 718 -19.12 10.53 2.14
N GLY A 719 -19.40 9.27 2.51
CA GLY A 719 -18.90 8.61 3.70
C GLY A 719 -19.05 9.45 4.97
N LEU A 720 -17.93 9.59 5.68
CA LEU A 720 -17.76 10.42 6.87
C LEU A 720 -17.10 11.77 6.55
N THR A 721 -16.24 11.84 5.53
CA THR A 721 -15.42 13.03 5.24
C THR A 721 -16.26 14.21 4.77
N LYS A 722 -17.24 13.96 3.88
CA LYS A 722 -18.02 15.01 3.22
C LYS A 722 -19.42 15.22 3.80
N LEU A 723 -19.77 14.45 4.81
CA LEU A 723 -21.13 14.39 5.36
C LEU A 723 -21.65 15.74 5.84
N LYS A 724 -20.78 16.63 6.33
CA LYS A 724 -21.17 17.98 6.79
C LYS A 724 -21.38 18.99 5.66
N PHE A 725 -21.00 18.65 4.43
CA PHE A 725 -21.09 19.54 3.27
C PHE A 725 -22.24 19.20 2.32
N ILE A 726 -22.84 18.01 2.47
CA ILE A 726 -23.97 17.59 1.65
C ILE A 726 -25.25 18.36 2.04
N ASP A 727 -26.13 18.59 1.08
CA ASP A 727 -27.38 19.29 1.36
C ASP A 727 -28.34 18.40 2.18
N GLN A 728 -29.05 19.02 3.12
CA GLN A 728 -29.92 18.29 4.04
C GLN A 728 -31.03 17.51 3.32
N HIS A 729 -31.63 18.07 2.26
CA HIS A 729 -32.68 17.40 1.50
C HIS A 729 -32.20 16.06 0.89
N VAL A 730 -30.95 15.99 0.43
CA VAL A 730 -30.35 14.75 -0.11
C VAL A 730 -30.26 13.67 0.97
N LEU A 731 -29.89 14.07 2.19
CA LEU A 731 -29.86 13.16 3.34
C LEU A 731 -31.25 12.71 3.76
N ASP A 732 -32.23 13.62 3.72
CA ASP A 732 -33.62 13.31 4.06
C ASP A 732 -34.23 12.31 3.06
N ASP A 733 -34.02 12.51 1.76
CA ASP A 733 -34.45 11.59 0.71
C ASP A 733 -33.80 10.21 0.87
N TYR A 734 -32.49 10.18 1.16
CA TYR A 734 -31.79 8.94 1.45
C TYR A 734 -32.31 8.28 2.73
N ALA A 735 -32.63 9.04 3.78
CA ALA A 735 -33.18 8.51 5.02
C ALA A 735 -34.55 7.85 4.81
N VAL A 736 -35.40 8.43 3.95
CA VAL A 736 -36.68 7.82 3.54
C VAL A 736 -36.43 6.51 2.81
N TYR A 737 -35.55 6.51 1.81
CA TYR A 737 -35.16 5.30 1.06
C TYR A 737 -34.63 4.20 2.00
N LYS A 738 -33.70 4.58 2.89
CA LYS A 738 -33.05 3.70 3.85
C LYS A 738 -34.06 3.08 4.81
N LYS A 739 -35.00 3.86 5.35
CA LYS A 739 -36.04 3.34 6.26
C LYS A 739 -36.95 2.30 5.59
N GLN A 740 -37.22 2.43 4.29
CA GLN A 740 -38.02 1.48 3.53
C GLN A 740 -37.27 0.17 3.24
N ASN A 741 -35.99 0.27 2.90
CA ASN A 741 -35.18 -0.86 2.42
C ASN A 741 -34.34 -1.54 3.51
N ASP A 742 -34.06 -0.85 4.61
CA ASP A 742 -33.34 -1.35 5.79
C ASP A 742 -33.89 -0.72 7.09
N PRO A 743 -35.10 -1.13 7.52
CA PRO A 743 -35.81 -0.52 8.64
C PRO A 743 -35.10 -0.66 9.99
N ASP A 744 -34.23 -1.68 10.14
CA ASP A 744 -33.46 -1.94 11.36
C ASP A 744 -32.10 -1.19 11.38
N ASP A 745 -31.83 -0.40 10.35
CA ASP A 745 -30.56 0.30 10.12
C ASP A 745 -29.37 -0.66 10.26
N LEU A 746 -29.47 -1.83 9.63
CA LEU A 746 -28.50 -2.91 9.71
C LEU A 746 -27.20 -2.57 8.98
N PHE A 747 -27.31 -2.02 7.78
CA PHE A 747 -26.23 -1.81 6.83
C PHE A 747 -25.60 -0.42 6.95
N ASN A 748 -24.27 -0.40 7.07
CA ASN A 748 -23.43 0.80 7.16
C ASN A 748 -24.04 1.97 7.99
N PRO A 749 -24.51 1.72 9.22
CA PRO A 749 -25.21 2.74 9.99
C PRO A 749 -24.28 3.88 10.41
N GLY A 750 -24.86 5.05 10.66
CA GLY A 750 -24.15 6.29 11.01
C GLY A 750 -23.41 6.97 9.85
N LYS A 751 -23.56 6.49 8.61
CA LYS A 751 -23.07 7.17 7.38
C LYS A 751 -24.28 7.71 6.64
N LEU A 752 -24.05 8.76 5.85
CA LEU A 752 -25.12 9.42 5.07
C LEU A 752 -26.29 9.88 5.97
N ARG A 753 -25.97 10.33 7.19
CA ARG A 753 -26.90 10.92 8.16
C ARG A 753 -26.19 12.02 8.93
N SER A 754 -26.85 13.15 9.17
CA SER A 754 -26.23 14.32 9.83
C SER A 754 -26.04 14.16 11.35
N ASP A 755 -26.49 13.05 11.95
CA ASP A 755 -26.45 12.79 13.38
C ASP A 755 -25.11 12.22 13.89
N PHE A 756 -24.18 11.86 13.01
CA PHE A 756 -22.90 11.29 13.43
C PHE A 756 -21.90 12.35 13.94
N PRO A 757 -21.39 12.23 15.18
CA PRO A 757 -20.49 13.23 15.76
C PRO A 757 -19.08 13.12 15.16
N ALA A 758 -18.73 14.07 14.29
CA ALA A 758 -17.40 14.15 13.66
C ALA A 758 -16.22 14.15 14.65
N SER A 759 -16.43 14.66 15.88
CA SER A 759 -15.45 14.62 16.98
C SER A 759 -15.06 13.22 17.45
N SER A 760 -15.79 12.17 17.02
CA SER A 760 -15.48 10.78 17.35
C SER A 760 -14.48 10.12 16.39
N ILE A 761 -14.06 10.83 15.33
CA ILE A 761 -13.12 10.32 14.32
C ILE A 761 -11.70 10.67 14.71
N TYR A 762 -10.78 9.70 14.64
CA TYR A 762 -9.35 9.94 14.88
C TYR A 762 -8.43 9.21 13.90
N THR A 763 -7.20 9.68 13.83
CA THR A 763 -6.08 9.03 13.13
C THR A 763 -4.94 8.74 14.11
N PRO A 764 -4.18 7.64 13.97
CA PRO A 764 -2.93 7.44 14.68
C PRO A 764 -1.88 8.49 14.29
N SER A 765 -0.93 8.75 15.18
CA SER A 765 0.18 9.67 14.93
C SER A 765 1.52 8.97 15.13
N PHE A 766 2.22 8.72 14.03
CA PHE A 766 3.58 8.16 14.04
C PHE A 766 4.60 9.11 14.65
N ASN A 767 4.39 10.43 14.52
CA ASN A 767 5.27 11.45 15.10
C ASN A 767 5.24 11.40 16.64
N LEU A 768 4.05 11.28 17.23
CA LEU A 768 3.91 11.15 18.69
C LEU A 768 4.53 9.84 19.20
N LEU A 769 4.28 8.75 18.47
CA LEU A 769 4.84 7.46 18.79
C LEU A 769 6.38 7.43 18.70
N GLY A 770 6.95 8.07 17.68
CA GLY A 770 8.39 8.22 17.49
C GLY A 770 9.04 9.05 18.60
N LYS A 771 8.42 10.18 18.99
CA LYS A 771 8.87 10.99 20.13
C LYS A 771 8.91 10.18 21.42
N GLU A 772 7.88 9.38 21.68
CA GLU A 772 7.82 8.56 22.89
C GLU A 772 8.86 7.43 22.90
N ALA A 773 9.05 6.76 21.76
CA ALA A 773 10.05 5.71 21.61
C ALA A 773 11.48 6.25 21.83
N PHE A 774 11.74 7.50 21.41
CA PHE A 774 13.01 8.19 21.66
C PHE A 774 13.22 8.44 23.17
N ILE A 775 12.20 8.95 23.86
CA ILE A 775 12.25 9.21 25.31
C ILE A 775 12.57 7.94 26.11
N LEU A 776 12.04 6.79 25.69
CA LEU A 776 12.26 5.50 26.36
C LEU A 776 13.57 4.78 25.98
N GLU A 777 14.47 5.44 25.24
CA GLU A 777 15.68 4.84 24.65
C GLU A 777 15.38 3.58 23.79
N ALA A 778 14.13 3.45 23.32
CA ALA A 778 13.67 2.34 22.48
C ALA A 778 13.99 2.63 21.01
N SER A 779 15.24 2.99 20.72
CA SER A 779 15.70 3.46 19.40
C SER A 779 15.36 2.49 18.27
N ASP A 780 15.32 1.18 18.54
CA ASP A 780 14.94 0.16 17.57
C ASP A 780 13.47 0.22 17.15
N LEU A 781 12.55 0.53 18.10
CA LEU A 781 11.13 0.73 17.81
C LEU A 781 10.91 2.06 17.09
N GLY A 782 11.68 3.10 17.44
CA GLY A 782 11.73 4.36 16.71
C GLY A 782 12.05 4.13 15.23
N LYS A 783 13.15 3.43 14.92
CA LYS A 783 13.53 3.08 13.54
C LYS A 783 12.43 2.31 12.80
N LEU A 784 11.83 1.33 13.46
CA LEU A 784 10.75 0.53 12.87
C LEU A 784 9.54 1.40 12.50
N THR A 785 9.16 2.32 13.37
CA THR A 785 7.95 3.16 13.19
C THR A 785 8.16 4.24 12.14
N THR A 786 9.35 4.85 12.10
CA THR A 786 9.75 5.77 11.03
C THR A 786 9.72 5.07 9.66
N SER A 787 10.19 3.82 9.57
CA SER A 787 10.24 3.08 8.30
C SER A 787 8.86 2.78 7.67
N ILE A 788 7.78 2.92 8.45
CA ILE A 788 6.41 2.62 8.01
C ILE A 788 5.47 3.83 8.01
N ALA A 789 5.92 4.99 8.50
CA ALA A 789 5.09 6.17 8.74
C ALA A 789 4.48 6.76 7.46
N ALA A 790 5.21 6.74 6.34
CA ALA A 790 4.77 7.31 5.07
C ALA A 790 3.64 6.54 4.36
N CYS A 791 3.12 5.45 4.93
CA CYS A 791 2.19 4.57 4.23
C CYS A 791 0.81 5.22 3.99
N VAL A 792 0.52 5.60 2.75
CA VAL A 792 -0.78 6.18 2.30
C VAL A 792 -1.93 5.18 2.12
N ARG A 793 -1.80 3.93 2.58
CA ARG A 793 -2.88 2.91 2.55
C ARG A 793 -3.52 2.59 1.17
N CYS A 794 -2.91 2.98 0.06
CA CYS A 794 -3.45 2.82 -1.31
C CYS A 794 -3.68 1.37 -1.79
N GLY A 795 -3.08 0.37 -1.15
CA GLY A 795 -3.27 -1.04 -1.52
C GLY A 795 -2.48 -1.55 -2.72
N LYS A 796 -1.65 -0.74 -3.41
CA LYS A 796 -0.76 -1.18 -4.53
C LYS A 796 0.10 -2.40 -4.19
N CYS A 797 0.40 -2.60 -2.91
CA CYS A 797 1.19 -3.71 -2.42
C CYS A 797 0.39 -5.01 -2.19
N LYS A 798 -0.95 -5.02 -2.31
CA LYS A 798 -1.80 -6.18 -2.02
C LYS A 798 -1.59 -7.29 -3.05
N ASP A 799 -1.82 -7.02 -4.33
CA ASP A 799 -1.82 -8.05 -5.37
C ASP A 799 -0.45 -8.74 -5.55
N VAL A 800 0.62 -7.94 -5.57
CA VAL A 800 2.01 -8.41 -5.68
C VAL A 800 2.49 -9.21 -4.46
N CYS A 801 1.81 -9.12 -3.31
CA CYS A 801 2.27 -9.76 -2.09
C CYS A 801 1.88 -11.24 -2.06
N ASN A 802 2.88 -12.10 -1.90
CA ASN A 802 2.67 -13.54 -1.79
C ASN A 802 1.76 -13.93 -0.61
N THR A 803 1.81 -13.18 0.50
CA THR A 803 1.01 -13.45 1.71
C THR A 803 -0.29 -12.65 1.78
N HIS A 804 -0.70 -12.02 0.67
CA HIS A 804 -2.08 -11.61 0.42
C HIS A 804 -2.72 -12.62 -0.55
N HIS A 805 -3.33 -13.65 0.01
CA HIS A 805 -4.03 -14.70 -0.71
C HIS A 805 -5.43 -14.90 -0.08
N PRO A 806 -6.45 -14.15 -0.56
CA PRO A 806 -7.80 -14.23 -0.04
C PRO A 806 -8.38 -15.65 -0.02
N GLY A 807 -8.12 -16.44 -1.07
CA GLY A 807 -8.60 -17.84 -1.16
C GLY A 807 -8.15 -18.78 -0.04
N ALA A 808 -7.01 -18.48 0.61
CA ALA A 808 -6.53 -19.24 1.77
C ALA A 808 -6.76 -18.52 3.11
N THR A 809 -7.65 -17.53 3.12
CA THR A 809 -7.94 -16.60 4.22
C THR A 809 -6.64 -15.97 4.76
N MET A 810 -5.72 -15.60 3.86
CA MET A 810 -4.43 -15.00 4.22
C MET A 810 -4.39 -13.55 3.73
N PHE A 811 -4.60 -12.59 4.63
CA PHE A 811 -4.71 -11.15 4.30
C PHE A 811 -3.52 -10.33 4.81
N TYR A 812 -2.32 -10.91 4.78
CA TYR A 812 -1.08 -10.28 5.27
C TYR A 812 -0.39 -9.47 4.16
N SER A 813 -1.12 -8.53 3.55
CA SER A 813 -0.51 -7.54 2.66
C SER A 813 0.41 -6.58 3.44
N PRO A 814 1.42 -5.96 2.81
CA PRO A 814 2.27 -4.98 3.47
C PRO A 814 1.47 -3.83 4.10
N ARG A 815 0.40 -3.36 3.44
CA ARG A 815 -0.54 -2.38 4.01
C ARG A 815 -1.09 -2.85 5.36
N ASN A 816 -1.63 -4.07 5.42
CA ASN A 816 -2.25 -4.62 6.62
C ASN A 816 -1.20 -4.90 7.71
N LYS A 817 -0.02 -5.37 7.33
CA LYS A 817 1.11 -5.57 8.26
C LYS A 817 1.57 -4.27 8.89
N ILE A 818 1.66 -3.18 8.12
CA ILE A 818 2.03 -1.87 8.66
C ILE A 818 1.03 -1.41 9.74
N LEU A 819 -0.27 -1.58 9.50
CA LEU A 819 -1.31 -1.27 10.49
C LEU A 819 -1.12 -2.10 11.78
N GLY A 820 -0.81 -3.39 11.64
CA GLY A 820 -0.49 -4.26 12.77
C GLY A 820 0.77 -3.84 13.52
N VAL A 821 1.88 -3.56 12.81
CA VAL A 821 3.15 -3.12 13.43
C VAL A 821 2.95 -1.84 14.22
N SER A 822 2.21 -0.87 13.68
CA SER A 822 1.92 0.41 14.35
C SER A 822 1.26 0.19 15.72
N LEU A 823 0.18 -0.58 15.80
CA LEU A 823 -0.51 -0.82 17.07
C LEU A 823 0.21 -1.78 18.01
N ILE A 824 1.03 -2.70 17.49
CA ILE A 824 1.91 -3.50 18.34
C ILE A 824 3.00 -2.62 18.95
N SER A 825 3.57 -1.68 18.20
CA SER A 825 4.51 -0.70 18.75
C SER A 825 3.88 0.11 19.88
N GLU A 826 2.63 0.59 19.71
CA GLU A 826 1.87 1.23 20.79
C GLU A 826 1.71 0.30 22.01
N ALA A 827 1.39 -0.97 21.79
CA ALA A 827 1.23 -1.96 22.86
C ALA A 827 2.53 -2.21 23.63
N VAL A 828 3.68 -2.21 22.94
CA VAL A 828 5.00 -2.34 23.57
C VAL A 828 5.33 -1.10 24.40
N LEU A 829 5.07 0.11 23.88
CA LEU A 829 5.32 1.36 24.59
C LEU A 829 4.44 1.48 25.85
N TYR A 830 3.15 1.19 25.73
CA TYR A 830 2.23 1.17 26.88
C TYR A 830 2.73 0.25 27.99
N GLU A 831 3.16 -0.96 27.64
CA GLU A 831 3.66 -1.91 28.61
C GLU A 831 5.01 -1.50 29.22
N ALA A 832 5.90 -0.89 28.43
CA ALA A 832 7.17 -0.37 28.93
C ALA A 832 6.96 0.71 30.00
N GLN A 833 5.87 1.48 29.90
CA GLN A 833 5.54 2.58 30.82
C GLN A 833 4.73 2.12 32.04
N THR A 834 3.97 1.04 31.93
CA THR A 834 3.05 0.58 32.99
C THR A 834 3.55 -0.66 33.75
N SER A 835 4.53 -1.38 33.21
CA SER A 835 5.04 -2.62 33.77
C SER A 835 6.55 -2.57 33.98
N SER A 836 7.02 -3.20 35.06
CA SER A 836 8.46 -3.42 35.30
C SER A 836 9.07 -4.51 34.40
N ARG A 837 8.25 -5.23 33.63
CA ARG A 837 8.67 -6.29 32.69
C ARG A 837 7.88 -6.20 31.40
N LEU A 838 8.59 -6.19 30.26
CA LEU A 838 7.99 -6.31 28.92
C LEU A 838 7.41 -7.72 28.69
N SER A 839 6.17 -7.82 28.22
CA SER A 839 5.51 -9.11 27.93
C SER A 839 6.07 -9.76 26.69
N PHE A 840 6.18 -11.07 26.78
CA PHE A 840 6.53 -11.93 25.65
C PHE A 840 5.47 -11.93 24.53
N ARG A 841 4.22 -11.51 24.84
CA ARG A 841 3.09 -11.52 23.90
C ARG A 841 3.28 -10.53 22.77
N ASN A 842 3.60 -9.27 23.04
CA ASN A 842 3.74 -8.24 22.01
C ASN A 842 4.83 -8.63 20.98
N PHE A 843 5.95 -9.20 21.45
CA PHE A 843 6.98 -9.77 20.58
C PHE A 843 6.51 -11.02 19.80
N ARG A 844 5.58 -11.82 20.34
CA ARG A 844 4.95 -12.92 19.59
C ARG A 844 4.09 -12.39 18.43
N MET A 845 3.43 -11.25 18.62
CA MET A 845 2.57 -10.63 17.59
C MET A 845 3.41 -9.99 16.49
N LEU A 846 4.53 -9.33 16.82
CA LEU A 846 5.52 -8.91 15.81
C LEU A 846 6.09 -10.10 15.01
N ARG A 847 6.32 -11.23 15.70
CA ARG A 847 6.78 -12.46 15.05
C ARG A 847 5.77 -13.00 14.05
N GLU A 848 4.49 -13.02 14.38
CA GLU A 848 3.43 -13.43 13.46
C GLU A 848 3.44 -12.61 12.17
N ILE A 849 3.59 -11.29 12.27
CA ILE A 849 3.70 -10.39 11.12
C ILE A 849 4.93 -10.72 10.26
N SER A 850 6.09 -10.90 10.89
CA SER A 850 7.35 -11.20 10.18
C SER A 850 7.40 -12.62 9.59
N ASP A 851 6.73 -13.59 10.21
CA ASP A 851 6.57 -14.96 9.72
C ASP A 851 5.67 -14.98 8.46
N HIS A 852 4.72 -14.05 8.34
CA HIS A 852 3.90 -13.82 7.14
C HIS A 852 4.59 -12.92 6.11
N CYS A 853 5.92 -12.90 6.03
CA CYS A 853 6.65 -12.21 4.97
C CYS A 853 7.72 -13.12 4.37
N THR A 854 7.71 -13.26 3.04
CA THR A 854 8.69 -14.09 2.34
C THR A 854 10.04 -13.40 2.11
N GLY A 855 10.16 -12.10 2.44
CA GLY A 855 11.37 -11.31 2.14
C GLY A 855 11.65 -11.16 0.65
N CYS A 856 10.60 -11.14 -0.20
CA CYS A 856 10.78 -11.05 -1.66
C CYS A 856 10.95 -9.62 -2.19
N HIS A 857 10.72 -8.60 -1.36
CA HIS A 857 10.83 -7.18 -1.76
C HIS A 857 9.90 -6.72 -2.90
N ASN A 858 9.03 -7.60 -3.43
CA ASN A 858 8.06 -7.29 -4.50
C ASN A 858 7.11 -6.12 -4.17
N CYS A 859 6.95 -5.79 -2.88
CA CYS A 859 6.13 -4.66 -2.46
C CYS A 859 6.81 -3.29 -2.66
N TYR A 860 8.13 -3.25 -2.82
CA TYR A 860 8.89 -2.00 -2.93
C TYR A 860 8.58 -1.25 -4.23
N LYS A 861 8.75 -1.90 -5.39
CA LYS A 861 8.53 -1.29 -6.72
C LYS A 861 7.13 -0.65 -6.90
N PRO A 862 6.01 -1.30 -6.52
CA PRO A 862 4.69 -0.68 -6.63
C PRO A 862 4.36 0.30 -5.50
N CYS A 863 5.17 0.40 -4.44
CA CYS A 863 4.91 1.31 -3.33
C CYS A 863 5.17 2.75 -3.77
N PRO A 864 4.16 3.64 -3.74
CA PRO A 864 4.36 5.01 -4.18
C PRO A 864 5.15 5.83 -3.16
N VAL A 865 5.50 5.28 -1.99
CA VAL A 865 6.31 5.95 -0.96
C VAL A 865 7.57 5.13 -0.61
N ASN A 866 7.98 4.21 -1.50
CA ASN A 866 9.22 3.44 -1.39
C ASN A 866 9.38 2.62 -0.09
N ILE A 867 8.27 2.17 0.52
CA ILE A 867 8.34 1.28 1.69
C ILE A 867 8.63 -0.14 1.24
N ASP A 868 9.78 -0.66 1.65
CA ASP A 868 10.14 -2.07 1.51
C ASP A 868 9.83 -2.84 2.79
N PHE A 869 8.70 -3.55 2.79
CA PHE A 869 8.32 -4.37 3.94
C PHE A 869 9.24 -5.59 4.16
N GLY A 870 10.02 -5.99 3.14
CA GLY A 870 11.08 -6.99 3.29
C GLY A 870 12.15 -6.55 4.29
N GLU A 871 12.62 -5.31 4.16
CA GLU A 871 13.58 -4.69 5.11
C GLU A 871 12.96 -4.48 6.49
N VAL A 872 11.70 -4.02 6.56
CA VAL A 872 10.94 -3.92 7.82
C VAL A 872 10.88 -5.29 8.54
N THR A 873 10.69 -6.38 7.78
CA THR A 873 10.68 -7.75 8.31
C THR A 873 12.05 -8.15 8.86
N LEU A 874 13.14 -7.80 8.18
CA LEU A 874 14.49 -8.07 8.66
C LEU A 874 14.77 -7.32 9.97
N ALA A 875 14.39 -6.05 10.07
CA ALA A 875 14.51 -5.26 11.29
C ALA A 875 13.70 -5.85 12.45
N ILE A 876 12.45 -6.30 12.21
CA ILE A 876 11.64 -7.00 13.22
C ILE A 876 12.34 -8.27 13.70
N LYS A 877 12.89 -9.08 12.79
CA LYS A 877 13.56 -10.33 13.14
C LYS A 877 14.86 -10.10 13.89
N GLU A 878 15.63 -9.07 13.53
CA GLU A 878 16.83 -8.64 14.26
C GLU A 878 16.46 -8.24 15.69
N LEU A 879 15.48 -7.36 15.86
CA LEU A 879 14.96 -6.95 17.17
C LEU A 879 14.54 -8.16 18.03
N LEU A 880 13.84 -9.12 17.45
CA LEU A 880 13.43 -10.35 18.14
C LEU A 880 14.62 -11.20 18.58
N VAL A 881 15.70 -11.27 17.79
CA VAL A 881 16.91 -12.02 18.15
C VAL A 881 17.70 -11.30 19.24
N GLU A 882 17.91 -9.99 19.09
CA GLU A 882 18.69 -9.18 20.04
C GLU A 882 18.05 -9.11 21.43
N ARG A 883 16.72 -9.03 21.49
CA ARG A 883 15.98 -9.05 22.75
C ARG A 883 15.79 -10.46 23.34
N HIS A 884 16.42 -11.48 22.75
CA HIS A 884 16.25 -12.89 23.13
C HIS A 884 14.78 -13.36 23.11
N ARG A 885 13.96 -12.79 22.21
CA ARG A 885 12.54 -13.11 22.07
C ARG A 885 12.20 -13.97 20.86
N SER A 886 13.15 -14.29 19.98
CA SER A 886 12.94 -15.19 18.84
C SER A 886 12.51 -16.61 19.26
N LYS A 887 11.72 -17.33 18.44
CA LYS A 887 11.37 -18.74 18.72
C LYS A 887 12.59 -19.60 18.45
N PHE A 888 13.01 -20.43 19.40
CA PHE A 888 13.95 -21.49 19.07
C PHE A 888 13.25 -22.54 18.19
N LYS A 889 13.70 -22.67 16.94
CA LYS A 889 13.22 -23.67 15.98
C LYS A 889 14.34 -24.69 15.78
N LEU A 890 14.26 -25.87 16.39
CA LEU A 890 15.35 -26.86 16.44
C LEU A 890 15.93 -27.18 15.05
N ILE A 891 15.06 -27.56 14.12
CA ILE A 891 15.46 -27.92 12.73
C ILE A 891 16.11 -26.71 12.03
N THR A 892 15.52 -25.52 12.14
CA THR A 892 16.07 -24.31 11.52
C THR A 892 17.43 -23.96 12.13
N SER A 893 17.57 -23.99 13.46
CA SER A 893 18.83 -23.76 14.17
C SER A 893 19.91 -24.76 13.77
N PHE A 894 19.55 -26.05 13.60
CA PHE A 894 20.45 -27.09 13.14
C PHE A 894 20.89 -26.89 11.69
N VAL A 895 19.97 -26.51 10.79
CA VAL A 895 20.30 -26.16 9.40
C VAL A 895 21.21 -24.93 9.34
N LEU A 896 20.93 -23.87 10.11
CA LEU A 896 21.80 -22.69 10.17
C LEU A 896 23.18 -23.03 10.76
N PHE A 897 23.25 -23.93 11.75
CA PHE A 897 24.52 -24.45 12.26
C PHE A 897 25.30 -25.17 11.16
N TYR A 898 24.65 -26.06 10.41
CA TYR A 898 25.24 -26.77 9.28
C TYR A 898 25.76 -25.81 8.20
N LEU A 899 24.95 -24.82 7.81
CA LEU A 899 25.29 -23.84 6.77
C LEU A 899 26.48 -22.94 7.11
N ARG A 900 26.81 -22.77 8.41
CA ARG A 900 28.01 -22.01 8.84
C ARG A 900 29.32 -22.75 8.60
N ARG A 901 29.31 -24.09 8.69
CA ARG A 901 30.51 -24.93 8.61
C ARG A 901 31.00 -25.10 7.17
N ARG A 902 32.32 -25.08 6.95
CA ARG A 902 32.97 -25.16 5.62
C ARG A 902 33.59 -26.53 5.30
N GLY A 903 34.09 -27.24 6.32
CA GLY A 903 34.89 -28.47 6.14
C GLY A 903 34.18 -29.62 5.42
N VAL A 904 34.93 -30.36 4.60
CA VAL A 904 34.41 -31.45 3.75
C VAL A 904 33.82 -32.62 4.54
N ARG A 905 34.52 -33.11 5.58
CA ARG A 905 34.06 -34.24 6.41
C ARG A 905 32.74 -33.95 7.12
N ILE A 906 32.65 -32.75 7.70
CA ILE A 906 31.43 -32.25 8.35
C ILE A 906 30.32 -32.17 7.30
N ASN A 907 30.59 -31.60 6.12
CA ASN A 907 29.58 -31.48 5.09
C ASN A 907 29.01 -32.82 4.60
N THR A 908 29.88 -33.81 4.35
CA THR A 908 29.43 -35.15 3.95
C THR A 908 28.56 -35.82 5.01
N PHE A 909 28.94 -35.74 6.30
CA PHE A 909 28.14 -36.28 7.40
C PHE A 909 26.74 -35.66 7.47
N PHE A 910 26.67 -34.32 7.54
CA PHE A 910 25.39 -33.62 7.66
C PHE A 910 24.50 -33.79 6.44
N ARG A 911 25.08 -33.90 5.23
CA ARG A 911 24.29 -34.12 4.01
C ARG A 911 23.67 -35.52 3.98
N ILE A 912 24.40 -36.56 4.42
CA ILE A 912 23.84 -37.91 4.57
C ILE A 912 22.69 -37.89 5.58
N LEU A 913 22.91 -37.27 6.74
CA LEU A 913 21.89 -37.19 7.78
C LEU A 913 20.64 -36.41 7.34
N LEU A 914 20.80 -35.20 6.81
CA LEU A 914 19.67 -34.32 6.47
C LEU A 914 18.97 -34.70 5.17
N LEU A 915 19.73 -34.91 4.09
CA LEU A 915 19.15 -35.15 2.77
C LEU A 915 18.82 -36.63 2.60
N LYS A 916 19.79 -37.55 2.74
CA LYS A 916 19.52 -38.97 2.50
C LYS A 916 18.58 -39.58 3.55
N ILE A 917 18.92 -39.49 4.82
CA ILE A 917 18.11 -40.09 5.90
C ILE A 917 16.86 -39.25 6.14
N GLY A 918 17.02 -37.94 6.34
CA GLY A 918 15.92 -37.02 6.64
C GLY A 918 14.83 -36.99 5.55
N TYR A 919 15.18 -36.80 4.27
CA TYR A 919 14.15 -36.73 3.21
C TYR A 919 13.50 -38.09 2.98
N SER A 920 14.26 -39.18 3.07
CA SER A 920 13.70 -40.53 2.92
C SER A 920 12.74 -40.86 4.07
N GLY A 921 13.10 -40.53 5.31
CA GLY A 921 12.22 -40.66 6.46
C GLY A 921 10.95 -39.80 6.33
N GLN A 922 11.05 -38.56 5.87
CA GLN A 922 9.90 -37.70 5.63
C GLN A 922 8.99 -38.23 4.52
N ARG A 923 9.54 -38.74 3.41
CA ARG A 923 8.76 -39.37 2.35
C ARG A 923 8.02 -40.61 2.87
N MET A 924 8.69 -41.46 3.64
CA MET A 924 8.04 -42.62 4.28
C MET A 924 6.91 -42.14 5.20
N ALA A 925 7.17 -41.17 6.06
CA ALA A 925 6.15 -40.60 6.94
C ALA A 925 4.96 -39.98 6.17
N TYR A 926 5.20 -39.36 5.00
CA TYR A 926 4.16 -38.88 4.11
C TYR A 926 3.26 -40.03 3.60
N TYR A 927 3.87 -41.07 3.02
CA TYR A 927 3.12 -42.18 2.41
C TYR A 927 2.41 -43.05 3.44
N PHE A 928 3.04 -43.34 4.58
CA PHE A 928 2.44 -44.17 5.65
C PHE A 928 1.52 -43.37 6.60
N GLY A 929 1.78 -42.08 6.79
CA GLY A 929 1.01 -41.22 7.70
C GLY A 929 -0.28 -40.67 7.10
N ARG A 930 -0.44 -40.72 5.78
CA ARG A 930 -1.57 -40.14 5.04
C ARG A 930 -2.97 -40.49 5.59
N PRO A 931 -3.27 -41.77 5.93
CA PRO A 931 -4.56 -42.15 6.52
C PRO A 931 -4.82 -41.51 7.90
N PHE A 932 -3.76 -41.19 8.64
CA PHE A 932 -3.83 -40.65 9.99
C PHE A 932 -3.75 -39.12 10.04
N PHE A 933 -3.63 -38.42 8.90
CA PHE A 933 -3.56 -36.97 8.83
C PHE A 933 -4.76 -36.23 9.45
N PRO A 934 -6.02 -36.67 9.29
CA PRO A 934 -7.16 -36.00 9.94
C PRO A 934 -7.06 -36.00 11.48
N ILE A 935 -6.52 -37.08 12.05
CA ILE A 935 -6.35 -37.25 13.51
C ILE A 935 -5.12 -36.45 13.97
N THR A 936 -3.98 -36.65 13.31
CA THR A 936 -2.72 -35.97 13.66
C THR A 936 -2.79 -34.45 13.45
N ALA A 937 -3.59 -33.95 12.50
CA ALA A 937 -3.81 -32.51 12.31
C ALA A 937 -4.43 -31.83 13.54
N LYS A 938 -5.25 -32.55 14.31
CA LYS A 938 -5.84 -32.03 15.56
C LYS A 938 -4.84 -32.02 16.72
N ILE A 939 -3.91 -32.97 16.75
CA ILE A 939 -3.00 -33.21 17.89
C ILE A 939 -1.63 -32.52 17.69
N LEU A 940 -1.05 -32.64 16.49
CA LEU A 940 0.27 -32.13 16.10
C LEU A 940 0.22 -31.40 14.74
N PRO A 941 -0.50 -30.27 14.64
CA PRO A 941 -0.77 -29.59 13.37
C PRO A 941 0.51 -29.23 12.61
N GLN A 942 1.55 -28.74 13.30
CA GLN A 942 2.82 -28.36 12.65
C GLN A 942 3.54 -29.55 11.99
N VAL A 943 3.45 -30.74 12.60
CA VAL A 943 4.04 -31.96 12.05
C VAL A 943 3.24 -32.38 10.82
N THR A 944 1.91 -32.37 10.90
CA THR A 944 1.06 -32.68 9.76
C THR A 944 1.29 -31.72 8.59
N GLU A 945 1.45 -30.41 8.84
CA GLU A 945 1.77 -29.42 7.79
C GLU A 945 3.12 -29.74 7.10
N MET A 946 4.15 -30.15 7.86
CA MET A 946 5.42 -30.59 7.27
C MET A 946 5.30 -31.88 6.44
N LEU A 947 4.28 -32.70 6.72
CA LEU A 947 4.00 -33.97 6.06
C LEU A 947 2.88 -33.86 5.01
N LYS A 948 2.45 -32.66 4.58
CA LYS A 948 1.42 -32.55 3.52
C LYS A 948 1.93 -32.81 2.11
N ALA A 949 3.24 -32.76 1.90
CA ALA A 949 3.87 -33.02 0.61
C ALA A 949 5.16 -33.82 0.79
N PRO A 950 5.46 -34.80 -0.10
CA PRO A 950 6.70 -35.55 -0.02
C PRO A 950 7.88 -34.66 -0.43
N PHE A 951 9.01 -34.76 0.27
CA PHE A 951 10.25 -34.15 -0.20
C PHE A 951 10.75 -34.82 -1.49
N PRO A 952 11.48 -34.11 -2.37
CA PRO A 952 12.07 -34.71 -3.56
C PRO A 952 13.08 -35.80 -3.20
N HIS A 953 13.42 -36.65 -4.18
CA HIS A 953 14.56 -37.55 -4.05
C HIS A 953 15.85 -36.72 -3.96
N SER A 954 16.74 -37.07 -3.03
CA SER A 954 17.98 -36.33 -2.82
C SER A 954 19.20 -37.26 -2.88
N GLY A 955 20.32 -36.72 -3.37
CA GLY A 955 21.64 -37.17 -2.95
C GLY A 955 22.51 -37.81 -4.02
N GLU A 956 22.83 -37.06 -5.08
CA GLU A 956 24.06 -37.28 -5.83
C GLU A 956 25.29 -36.85 -5.00
N ARG A 957 26.47 -37.39 -5.34
CA ARG A 957 27.73 -36.96 -4.74
C ARG A 957 28.05 -35.54 -5.20
N THR A 958 28.65 -34.71 -4.34
CA THR A 958 29.05 -33.36 -4.77
C THR A 958 30.23 -33.44 -5.71
N ILE A 959 30.49 -32.38 -6.48
CA ILE A 959 31.67 -32.34 -7.35
C ILE A 959 32.97 -32.52 -6.54
N ARG A 960 33.01 -31.98 -5.31
CA ARG A 960 34.14 -32.17 -4.38
C ARG A 960 34.32 -33.62 -3.95
N GLU A 961 33.23 -34.35 -3.72
CA GLU A 961 33.29 -35.78 -3.38
C GLU A 961 33.62 -36.65 -4.60
N ILE A 962 33.19 -36.26 -5.79
CA ILE A 962 33.43 -37.00 -7.04
C ILE A 962 34.90 -36.94 -7.46
N PHE A 963 35.52 -35.77 -7.33
CA PHE A 963 36.92 -35.52 -7.70
C PHE A 963 37.88 -35.46 -6.50
N ASN A 964 37.39 -35.75 -5.30
CA ASN A 964 38.18 -35.74 -4.05
C ASN A 964 38.92 -34.41 -3.78
N LEU A 965 38.23 -33.29 -4.03
CA LEU A 965 38.75 -31.94 -3.84
C LEU A 965 38.80 -31.61 -2.33
N ARG A 966 40.01 -31.48 -1.77
CA ARG A 966 40.28 -31.30 -0.33
C ARG A 966 41.34 -30.22 -0.09
N GLY A 967 41.15 -29.41 0.96
CA GLY A 967 42.13 -28.45 1.47
C GLY A 967 41.48 -27.10 1.75
N SER A 968 41.67 -26.55 2.94
CA SER A 968 41.14 -25.21 3.29
C SER A 968 41.86 -24.07 2.57
N ASN A 969 43.08 -24.35 2.10
CA ASN A 969 43.99 -23.41 1.44
C ASN A 969 44.27 -23.85 -0.01
N THR A 970 43.29 -24.43 -0.71
CA THR A 970 43.49 -24.94 -2.07
C THR A 970 42.28 -24.66 -2.95
N PHE A 971 42.46 -23.85 -4.00
CA PHE A 971 41.44 -23.64 -5.02
C PHE A 971 41.61 -24.64 -6.17
N TYR A 972 40.55 -24.78 -6.96
CA TYR A 972 40.55 -25.67 -8.11
C TYR A 972 40.07 -24.92 -9.34
N ALA A 973 40.83 -25.03 -10.43
CA ALA A 973 40.42 -24.54 -11.74
C ALA A 973 40.07 -25.74 -12.64
N PHE A 974 38.94 -25.64 -13.34
CA PHE A 974 38.48 -26.60 -14.33
C PHE A 974 38.65 -25.99 -15.71
N SER A 975 39.38 -26.65 -16.60
CA SER A 975 39.52 -26.25 -18.00
C SER A 975 39.71 -27.47 -18.88
N ASP A 976 39.12 -27.45 -20.06
CA ASP A 976 39.30 -28.50 -21.07
C ASP A 976 40.68 -28.34 -21.74
N PRO A 977 41.66 -29.23 -21.48
CA PRO A 977 43.00 -29.09 -22.04
C PRO A 977 43.04 -29.29 -23.56
N SER A 978 41.95 -29.80 -24.16
CA SER A 978 41.83 -29.95 -25.61
C SER A 978 41.35 -28.68 -26.32
N LYS A 979 41.00 -27.62 -25.58
CA LYS A 979 40.55 -26.33 -26.12
C LYS A 979 41.38 -25.18 -25.54
N PRO A 980 41.67 -24.12 -26.32
CA PRO A 980 42.25 -22.91 -25.75
C PRO A 980 41.26 -22.29 -24.75
N VAL A 981 41.79 -21.77 -23.64
CA VAL A 981 40.97 -21.05 -22.65
C VAL A 981 40.56 -19.72 -23.26
N LYS A 982 39.25 -19.55 -23.49
CA LYS A 982 38.70 -18.31 -24.04
C LYS A 982 38.66 -17.22 -22.97
N LYS A 983 38.16 -17.57 -21.79
CA LYS A 983 37.89 -16.68 -20.65
C LYS A 983 38.01 -17.45 -19.34
N SER A 984 38.25 -16.75 -18.23
CA SER A 984 38.30 -17.31 -16.88
C SER A 984 37.23 -16.68 -15.99
N VAL A 985 36.49 -17.51 -15.26
CA VAL A 985 35.45 -17.05 -14.33
C VAL A 985 35.59 -17.68 -12.96
N VAL A 986 35.14 -16.96 -11.94
CA VAL A 986 35.00 -17.50 -10.57
C VAL A 986 33.57 -17.95 -10.37
N TYR A 987 33.35 -19.25 -10.14
CA TYR A 987 32.02 -19.76 -9.85
C TYR A 987 31.78 -19.85 -8.34
N PHE A 988 30.76 -19.12 -7.87
CA PHE A 988 30.25 -19.22 -6.51
C PHE A 988 28.97 -20.08 -6.49
N PRO A 989 29.06 -21.38 -6.16
CA PRO A 989 27.90 -22.27 -6.19
C PRO A 989 26.90 -22.01 -5.06
N GLY A 990 27.38 -21.53 -3.91
CA GLY A 990 26.57 -21.35 -2.71
C GLY A 990 26.03 -22.66 -2.12
N CYS A 991 25.28 -22.55 -1.03
CA CYS A 991 24.84 -23.73 -0.28
C CYS A 991 23.77 -24.57 -1.00
N GLY A 992 22.87 -23.93 -1.76
CA GLY A 992 21.81 -24.62 -2.48
C GLY A 992 22.34 -25.52 -3.60
N SER A 993 23.12 -24.95 -4.51
CA SER A 993 23.63 -25.65 -5.69
C SER A 993 24.75 -26.63 -5.38
N GLU A 994 25.51 -26.43 -4.30
CA GLU A 994 26.63 -27.32 -3.97
C GLU A 994 26.24 -28.42 -2.98
N ARG A 995 25.43 -28.08 -1.97
CA ARG A 995 25.11 -29.00 -0.87
C ARG A 995 23.77 -29.72 -1.07
N MET A 996 22.74 -29.02 -1.54
CA MET A 996 21.37 -29.56 -1.66
C MET A 996 21.10 -30.21 -3.02
N PHE A 997 21.47 -29.52 -4.10
CA PHE A 997 21.26 -29.96 -5.49
C PHE A 997 22.59 -29.93 -6.29
N PRO A 998 23.55 -30.83 -5.98
CA PRO A 998 24.89 -30.81 -6.57
C PRO A 998 24.93 -30.90 -8.10
N GLU A 999 23.89 -31.46 -8.72
CA GLU A 999 23.69 -31.53 -10.16
C GLU A 999 23.69 -30.15 -10.82
N ILE A 1000 23.23 -29.10 -10.12
CA ILE A 1000 23.27 -27.71 -10.60
C ILE A 1000 24.71 -27.26 -10.74
N SER A 1001 25.52 -27.43 -9.70
CA SER A 1001 26.95 -27.06 -9.76
C SER A 1001 27.72 -27.86 -10.80
N MET A 1002 27.37 -29.14 -10.97
CA MET A 1002 27.99 -29.98 -12.00
C MET A 1002 27.61 -29.52 -13.40
N ALA A 1003 26.35 -29.12 -13.63
CA ALA A 1003 25.88 -28.63 -14.92
C ALA A 1003 26.55 -27.30 -15.29
N VAL A 1004 26.66 -26.37 -14.33
CA VAL A 1004 27.40 -25.11 -14.52
C VAL A 1004 28.84 -25.38 -14.98
N ILE A 1005 29.58 -26.20 -14.22
CA ILE A 1005 30.98 -26.45 -14.53
C ILE A 1005 31.11 -27.22 -15.85
N ALA A 1006 30.25 -28.20 -16.13
CA ALA A 1006 30.28 -28.96 -17.37
C ALA A 1006 30.01 -28.09 -18.61
N LEU A 1007 28.96 -27.27 -18.59
CA LEU A 1007 28.62 -26.38 -19.70
C LEU A 1007 29.73 -25.35 -19.96
N LEU A 1008 30.29 -24.75 -18.92
CA LEU A 1008 31.38 -23.79 -19.09
C LEU A 1008 32.68 -24.46 -19.54
N TYR A 1009 33.02 -25.61 -18.96
CA TYR A 1009 34.18 -26.43 -19.34
C TYR A 1009 34.15 -26.79 -20.84
N TYR A 1010 33.01 -27.31 -21.32
CA TYR A 1010 32.87 -27.68 -22.73
C TYR A 1010 32.82 -26.47 -23.69
N ALA A 1011 32.48 -25.28 -23.20
CA ALA A 1011 32.54 -24.04 -23.97
C ALA A 1011 33.96 -23.46 -24.11
N GLY A 1012 34.96 -24.03 -23.42
CA GLY A 1012 36.33 -23.52 -23.37
C GLY A 1012 36.53 -22.40 -22.33
N ILE A 1013 35.65 -22.31 -21.33
CA ILE A 1013 35.75 -21.35 -20.23
C ILE A 1013 36.44 -22.03 -19.04
N ARG A 1014 37.48 -21.39 -18.49
CA ARG A 1014 38.14 -21.84 -17.27
C ARG A 1014 37.29 -21.45 -16.06
N VAL A 1015 36.89 -22.42 -15.25
CA VAL A 1015 36.05 -22.19 -14.06
C VAL A 1015 36.85 -22.40 -12.80
N VAL A 1016 37.02 -21.36 -11.98
CA VAL A 1016 37.69 -21.45 -10.69
C VAL A 1016 36.67 -21.51 -9.56
N ILE A 1017 36.83 -22.47 -8.64
CA ILE A 1017 35.98 -22.61 -7.45
C ILE A 1017 36.77 -22.43 -6.15
N ALA A 1018 36.06 -21.93 -5.14
CA ALA A 1018 36.57 -21.73 -3.79
C ALA A 1018 37.03 -23.03 -3.09
N PRO A 1019 37.86 -22.96 -2.02
CA PRO A 1019 38.53 -24.11 -1.42
C PRO A 1019 37.59 -25.00 -0.62
N GLU A 1020 36.53 -24.43 -0.05
CA GLU A 1020 35.57 -25.14 0.80
C GLU A 1020 34.12 -24.81 0.44
N TYR A 1021 33.18 -25.53 1.05
CA TYR A 1021 31.77 -25.28 0.87
C TYR A 1021 31.36 -23.91 1.41
N LEU A 1022 30.86 -23.05 0.53
CA LEU A 1022 30.48 -21.68 0.90
C LEU A 1022 28.97 -21.52 1.13
N CYS A 1023 28.65 -20.50 1.93
CA CYS A 1023 27.31 -20.00 2.13
C CYS A 1023 27.38 -18.48 2.06
N CYS A 1024 26.47 -17.85 1.34
CA CYS A 1024 26.39 -16.39 1.22
C CYS A 1024 25.82 -15.72 2.49
N GLY A 1025 25.50 -16.45 3.55
CA GLY A 1025 25.01 -15.89 4.81
C GLY A 1025 23.55 -15.39 4.80
N TYR A 1026 22.88 -15.27 3.65
CA TYR A 1026 21.48 -14.82 3.59
C TYR A 1026 20.52 -15.61 4.48
N PRO A 1027 20.59 -16.97 4.58
CA PRO A 1027 19.71 -17.70 5.48
C PRO A 1027 19.84 -17.29 6.94
N MET A 1028 21.02 -16.83 7.37
CA MET A 1028 21.22 -16.30 8.73
C MET A 1028 20.61 -14.91 8.87
N LEU A 1029 20.81 -14.05 7.88
CA LEU A 1029 20.23 -12.70 7.82
C LEU A 1029 18.70 -12.75 7.89
N PHE A 1030 18.07 -13.57 7.04
CA PHE A 1030 16.61 -13.71 7.01
C PHE A 1030 16.01 -14.32 8.28
N ASN A 1031 16.82 -14.95 9.14
CA ASN A 1031 16.42 -15.43 10.46
C ASN A 1031 16.77 -14.45 11.60
N GLY A 1032 17.11 -13.19 11.27
CA GLY A 1032 17.48 -12.15 12.25
C GLY A 1032 18.86 -12.34 12.88
N ARG A 1033 19.67 -13.30 12.43
CA ARG A 1033 21.02 -13.58 12.97
C ARG A 1033 22.07 -12.70 12.27
N VAL A 1034 21.87 -11.38 12.32
CA VAL A 1034 22.66 -10.39 11.57
C VAL A 1034 24.16 -10.49 11.87
N LYS A 1035 24.54 -10.62 13.15
CA LYS A 1035 25.95 -10.82 13.55
C LYS A 1035 26.59 -12.04 12.88
N GLN A 1036 25.86 -13.16 12.79
CA GLN A 1036 26.36 -14.38 12.14
C GLN A 1036 26.47 -14.21 10.62
N ALA A 1037 25.52 -13.52 10.00
CA ALA A 1037 25.56 -13.21 8.57
C ALA A 1037 26.74 -12.28 8.23
N LYS A 1038 27.00 -11.25 9.04
CA LYS A 1038 28.14 -10.32 8.90
C LYS A 1038 29.47 -11.07 9.04
N ASN A 1039 29.62 -11.92 10.05
CA ASN A 1039 30.83 -12.75 10.20
C ASN A 1039 31.04 -13.63 8.96
N LYS A 1040 29.98 -14.23 8.43
CA LYS A 1040 30.08 -15.07 7.23
C LYS A 1040 30.48 -14.26 5.99
N SER A 1041 29.92 -13.07 5.84
CA SER A 1041 30.30 -12.11 4.80
C SER A 1041 31.78 -11.76 4.87
N TYR A 1042 32.27 -11.39 6.06
CA TYR A 1042 33.68 -11.07 6.29
C TYR A 1042 34.60 -12.24 5.91
N GLU A 1043 34.32 -13.45 6.41
CA GLU A 1043 35.12 -14.63 6.06
C GLU A 1043 35.13 -14.91 4.55
N ASN A 1044 34.01 -14.69 3.85
CA ASN A 1044 33.93 -14.87 2.40
C ASN A 1044 34.75 -13.81 1.67
N ARG A 1045 34.67 -12.53 2.08
CA ARG A 1045 35.46 -11.44 1.48
C ARG A 1045 36.96 -11.67 1.64
N VAL A 1046 37.42 -12.06 2.84
CA VAL A 1046 38.83 -12.39 3.07
C VAL A 1046 39.28 -13.54 2.15
N MET A 1047 38.45 -14.57 2.00
CA MET A 1047 38.77 -15.69 1.11
C MET A 1047 38.81 -15.26 -0.36
N PHE A 1048 37.89 -14.43 -0.81
CA PHE A 1048 37.88 -13.90 -2.18
C PHE A 1048 39.08 -12.98 -2.45
N HIS A 1049 39.48 -12.16 -1.48
CA HIS A 1049 40.68 -11.32 -1.62
C HIS A 1049 41.93 -12.17 -1.81
N ARG A 1050 42.13 -13.15 -0.92
CA ARG A 1050 43.25 -14.08 -1.06
C ARG A 1050 43.20 -14.85 -2.38
N MET A 1051 42.01 -15.20 -2.84
CA MET A 1051 41.81 -15.83 -4.13
C MET A 1051 42.28 -14.90 -5.26
N ALA A 1052 41.75 -13.67 -5.31
CA ALA A 1052 42.12 -12.67 -6.31
C ALA A 1052 43.64 -12.43 -6.38
N ASP A 1053 44.31 -12.35 -5.22
CA ASP A 1053 45.77 -12.21 -5.15
C ASP A 1053 46.49 -13.42 -5.79
N THR A 1054 46.07 -14.65 -5.45
CA THR A 1054 46.72 -15.88 -5.94
C THR A 1054 46.46 -16.15 -7.43
N ILE A 1055 45.27 -15.84 -7.93
CA ILE A 1055 44.87 -16.12 -9.32
C ILE A 1055 44.86 -14.87 -10.21
N GLY A 1056 45.52 -13.79 -9.79
CA GLY A 1056 45.61 -12.54 -10.56
C GLY A 1056 46.18 -12.72 -11.97
N TYR A 1057 47.00 -13.75 -12.19
CA TYR A 1057 47.53 -14.10 -13.52
C TYR A 1057 46.51 -14.75 -14.47
N MET A 1058 45.32 -15.14 -13.98
CA MET A 1058 44.31 -15.87 -14.77
C MET A 1058 43.29 -14.98 -15.48
N ASP A 1059 43.37 -13.66 -15.29
CA ASP A 1059 42.47 -12.62 -15.84
C ASP A 1059 40.97 -12.99 -15.69
N ILE A 1060 40.44 -12.75 -14.48
CA ILE A 1060 39.08 -13.13 -14.12
C ILE A 1060 38.10 -12.06 -14.59
N GLU A 1061 37.23 -12.43 -15.53
CA GLU A 1061 36.26 -11.52 -16.12
C GLU A 1061 34.99 -11.36 -15.27
N ASP A 1062 34.45 -12.46 -14.72
CA ASP A 1062 33.20 -12.42 -13.97
C ASP A 1062 33.16 -13.40 -12.79
N VAL A 1063 32.32 -13.05 -11.82
CA VAL A 1063 31.89 -13.93 -10.73
C VAL A 1063 30.51 -14.49 -11.04
N VAL A 1064 30.49 -15.74 -11.47
CA VAL A 1064 29.27 -16.45 -11.88
C VAL A 1064 28.56 -17.05 -10.65
N VAL A 1065 27.25 -16.89 -10.59
CA VAL A 1065 26.37 -17.51 -9.59
C VAL A 1065 25.27 -18.34 -10.25
N SER A 1066 24.69 -19.28 -9.51
CA SER A 1066 23.54 -20.08 -9.98
C SER A 1066 22.34 -20.01 -9.01
N CYS A 1067 22.26 -18.94 -8.22
CA CYS A 1067 21.24 -18.75 -7.19
C CYS A 1067 21.08 -17.25 -6.89
N GLY A 1068 19.87 -16.71 -7.04
CA GLY A 1068 19.63 -15.27 -6.83
C GLY A 1068 19.80 -14.77 -5.41
N THR A 1069 19.61 -15.62 -4.40
CA THR A 1069 19.97 -15.27 -3.01
C THR A 1069 21.48 -15.09 -2.84
N CYS A 1070 22.30 -15.83 -3.60
CA CYS A 1070 23.75 -15.62 -3.61
C CYS A 1070 24.08 -14.32 -4.36
N PHE A 1071 23.49 -14.10 -5.53
CA PHE A 1071 23.62 -12.85 -6.29
C PHE A 1071 23.40 -11.62 -5.40
N GLU A 1072 22.29 -11.56 -4.67
CA GLU A 1072 21.95 -10.42 -3.82
C GLU A 1072 22.94 -10.19 -2.68
N MET A 1073 23.35 -11.25 -1.97
CA MET A 1073 24.33 -11.10 -0.90
C MET A 1073 25.71 -10.72 -1.40
N LEU A 1074 26.14 -11.26 -2.54
CA LEU A 1074 27.45 -10.99 -3.10
C LEU A 1074 27.53 -9.52 -3.58
N ASN A 1075 26.46 -8.95 -4.12
CA ASN A 1075 26.39 -7.51 -4.38
C ASN A 1075 26.56 -6.68 -3.10
N LYS A 1076 25.97 -7.11 -1.96
CA LYS A 1076 26.18 -6.44 -0.66
C LYS A 1076 27.63 -6.56 -0.17
N TYR A 1077 28.40 -7.53 -0.66
CA TYR A 1077 29.80 -7.73 -0.27
C TYR A 1077 30.75 -6.82 -1.04
N LYS A 1078 30.29 -6.21 -2.15
CA LYS A 1078 31.10 -5.47 -3.11
C LYS A 1078 32.28 -6.30 -3.63
N ILE A 1079 32.00 -7.52 -4.12
CA ILE A 1079 33.05 -8.42 -4.64
C ILE A 1079 33.70 -7.86 -5.90
N GLU A 1080 32.97 -7.04 -6.66
CA GLU A 1080 33.49 -6.23 -7.77
C GLU A 1080 34.68 -5.33 -7.36
N ASN A 1081 34.81 -4.98 -6.07
CA ASN A 1081 36.00 -4.25 -5.58
C ASN A 1081 37.20 -5.17 -5.32
N ILE A 1082 36.99 -6.49 -5.27
CA ILE A 1082 38.04 -7.49 -5.01
C ILE A 1082 38.62 -8.00 -6.34
N PHE A 1083 37.76 -8.28 -7.32
CA PHE A 1083 38.14 -8.60 -8.68
C PHE A 1083 37.83 -7.38 -9.55
N ALA A 1084 38.84 -6.53 -9.76
CA ALA A 1084 38.71 -5.30 -10.54
C ALA A 1084 38.13 -5.59 -11.93
N ASP A 1085 37.27 -4.70 -12.42
CA ASP A 1085 36.56 -4.81 -13.72
C ASP A 1085 35.61 -6.01 -13.87
N SER A 1086 35.47 -6.85 -12.84
CA SER A 1086 34.59 -8.01 -12.89
C SER A 1086 33.16 -7.72 -12.46
N ALA A 1087 32.25 -8.52 -13.01
CA ALA A 1087 30.83 -8.41 -12.77
C ALA A 1087 30.26 -9.66 -12.10
N ILE A 1088 29.28 -9.48 -11.19
CA ILE A 1088 28.47 -10.59 -10.70
C ILE A 1088 27.35 -10.85 -11.71
N ILE A 1089 27.22 -12.10 -12.16
CA ILE A 1089 26.27 -12.51 -13.22
C ILE A 1089 25.70 -13.92 -12.97
N ASP A 1090 24.44 -14.15 -13.33
CA ASP A 1090 23.86 -15.50 -13.36
C ASP A 1090 24.48 -16.36 -14.45
N VAL A 1091 24.69 -17.65 -14.21
CA VAL A 1091 25.29 -18.56 -15.21
C VAL A 1091 24.51 -18.60 -16.53
N ASN A 1092 23.18 -18.55 -16.49
CA ASN A 1092 22.38 -18.61 -17.71
C ASN A 1092 22.50 -17.30 -18.48
N GLU A 1093 22.51 -16.17 -17.76
CA GLU A 1093 22.72 -14.85 -18.35
C GLU A 1093 24.13 -14.69 -18.93
N PHE A 1094 25.15 -15.26 -18.28
CA PHE A 1094 26.51 -15.33 -18.79
C PHE A 1094 26.59 -16.14 -20.09
N MET A 1095 26.02 -17.36 -20.11
CA MET A 1095 26.00 -18.18 -21.33
C MET A 1095 25.27 -17.49 -22.49
N ALA A 1096 24.22 -16.71 -22.19
CA ALA A 1096 23.51 -15.91 -23.18
C ALA A 1096 24.33 -14.71 -23.67
N ARG A 1097 24.97 -13.96 -22.75
CA ARG A 1097 25.81 -12.79 -23.08
C ARG A 1097 26.99 -13.16 -23.97
N GLU A 1098 27.60 -14.30 -23.69
CA GLU A 1098 28.76 -14.83 -24.42
C GLU A 1098 28.37 -15.71 -25.62
N GLU A 1099 27.07 -15.87 -25.89
CA GLU A 1099 26.52 -16.70 -26.97
C GLU A 1099 27.12 -18.12 -27.03
N LEU A 1100 27.39 -18.71 -25.86
CA LEU A 1100 28.11 -20.00 -25.78
C LEU A 1100 27.31 -21.15 -26.39
N TYR A 1101 25.98 -21.06 -26.33
CA TYR A 1101 25.05 -22.09 -26.75
C TYR A 1101 23.78 -21.48 -27.32
N ARG A 1102 23.19 -22.15 -28.31
CA ARG A 1102 21.89 -21.81 -28.89
C ARG A 1102 21.15 -23.09 -29.24
N ILE A 1103 19.96 -23.25 -28.67
CA ILE A 1103 19.05 -24.37 -28.91
C ILE A 1103 17.75 -23.79 -29.47
N ASP A 1104 17.14 -24.43 -30.45
CA ASP A 1104 15.84 -24.01 -30.96
C ASP A 1104 14.72 -24.80 -30.26
N ARG A 1105 13.90 -24.09 -29.50
CA ARG A 1105 12.67 -24.58 -28.85
C ARG A 1105 11.47 -23.72 -29.24
N SER A 1106 11.53 -23.10 -30.42
CA SER A 1106 10.40 -22.36 -30.96
C SER A 1106 9.16 -23.25 -31.05
N GLY A 1107 8.02 -22.74 -30.56
CA GLY A 1107 6.75 -23.47 -30.50
C GLY A 1107 6.52 -24.30 -29.23
N GLU A 1108 7.51 -24.52 -28.36
CA GLU A 1108 7.32 -25.19 -27.07
C GLU A 1108 6.90 -24.21 -25.96
N GLN A 1109 5.89 -24.60 -25.17
CA GLN A 1109 5.47 -23.82 -24.01
C GLN A 1109 6.34 -24.13 -22.78
N LEU A 1110 7.37 -23.31 -22.55
CA LEU A 1110 8.27 -23.46 -21.40
C LEU A 1110 7.79 -22.59 -20.22
N LEU A 1111 7.33 -23.23 -19.14
CA LEU A 1111 7.01 -22.52 -17.90
C LEU A 1111 8.29 -22.13 -17.14
N TYR A 1112 8.37 -20.88 -16.72
CA TYR A 1112 9.46 -20.37 -15.89
C TYR A 1112 8.94 -19.78 -14.58
N HIS A 1113 9.49 -20.26 -13.47
CA HIS A 1113 9.32 -19.65 -12.15
C HIS A 1113 10.52 -18.77 -11.82
N ASP A 1114 10.30 -17.46 -11.89
CA ASP A 1114 11.24 -16.47 -11.39
C ASP A 1114 11.31 -16.54 -9.85
N PRO A 1115 12.49 -16.79 -9.25
CA PRO A 1115 12.63 -16.84 -7.80
C PRO A 1115 12.32 -15.50 -7.13
N CYS A 1116 12.03 -15.52 -5.82
CA CYS A 1116 11.84 -14.30 -5.02
C CYS A 1116 13.00 -13.30 -5.12
N HIS A 1117 14.20 -13.78 -5.43
CA HIS A 1117 15.38 -12.97 -5.73
C HIS A 1117 15.83 -13.37 -7.14
N SER A 1118 15.42 -12.62 -8.15
CA SER A 1118 15.80 -12.93 -9.53
C SER A 1118 17.29 -12.65 -9.77
N PRO A 1119 18.08 -13.64 -10.24
CA PRO A 1119 19.49 -13.43 -10.56
C PRO A 1119 19.74 -12.84 -11.95
N MET A 1120 18.78 -12.95 -12.88
CA MET A 1120 18.90 -12.48 -14.29
C MET A 1120 18.53 -10.99 -14.38
N LYS A 1121 19.44 -10.12 -13.96
CA LYS A 1121 19.18 -8.67 -13.88
C LYS A 1121 19.81 -7.86 -15.01
N ARG A 1122 20.74 -8.41 -15.78
CA ARG A 1122 21.50 -7.67 -16.81
C ARG A 1122 20.83 -7.73 -18.18
N LEU A 1123 20.61 -8.92 -18.71
CA LEU A 1123 19.85 -9.21 -19.93
C LEU A 1123 18.35 -9.38 -19.62
N GLY A 1124 18.02 -9.88 -18.43
CA GLY A 1124 16.65 -10.21 -18.06
C GLY A 1124 16.20 -11.60 -18.55
N VAL A 1125 15.09 -12.08 -18.00
CA VAL A 1125 14.57 -13.44 -18.24
C VAL A 1125 14.24 -13.66 -19.72
N ASP A 1126 13.44 -12.78 -20.32
CA ASP A 1126 12.94 -12.97 -21.69
C ASP A 1126 14.08 -12.99 -22.72
N LYS A 1127 15.04 -12.06 -22.62
CA LYS A 1127 16.20 -12.02 -23.52
C LYS A 1127 17.11 -13.23 -23.33
N THR A 1128 17.32 -13.67 -22.09
CA THR A 1128 18.12 -14.87 -21.80
C THR A 1128 17.49 -16.12 -22.43
N PHE A 1129 16.18 -16.28 -22.33
CA PHE A 1129 15.45 -17.37 -22.98
C PHE A 1129 15.48 -17.26 -24.51
N SER A 1130 15.31 -16.06 -25.07
CA SER A 1130 15.37 -15.84 -26.51
C SER A 1130 16.73 -16.22 -27.10
N VAL A 1131 17.84 -15.88 -26.44
CA VAL A 1131 19.18 -16.19 -26.94
C VAL A 1131 19.50 -17.68 -26.81
N LEU A 1132 19.21 -18.29 -25.65
CA LEU A 1132 19.61 -19.68 -25.39
C LEU A 1132 18.67 -20.72 -25.98
N LEU A 1133 17.36 -20.44 -26.02
CA LEU A 1133 16.31 -21.40 -26.31
C LEU A 1133 15.44 -21.01 -27.52
N ASN A 1134 15.62 -19.83 -28.11
CA ASN A 1134 14.77 -19.31 -29.18
C ASN A 1134 13.26 -19.38 -28.84
N ALA A 1135 12.93 -19.16 -27.56
CA ALA A 1135 11.58 -19.30 -27.03
C ALA A 1135 11.27 -18.18 -26.03
N LYS A 1136 9.99 -17.84 -25.87
CA LYS A 1136 9.51 -16.91 -24.84
C LYS A 1136 8.95 -17.70 -23.67
N PRO A 1137 9.45 -17.51 -22.43
CA PRO A 1137 8.97 -18.27 -21.29
C PRO A 1137 7.57 -17.82 -20.88
N VAL A 1138 6.73 -18.78 -20.47
CA VAL A 1138 5.45 -18.50 -19.83
C VAL A 1138 5.68 -18.38 -18.32
N SER A 1139 5.36 -17.23 -17.74
CA SER A 1139 5.59 -16.97 -16.32
C SER A 1139 4.71 -17.86 -15.44
N ALA A 1140 5.33 -18.51 -14.45
CA ALA A 1140 4.65 -19.12 -13.31
C ALA A 1140 4.77 -18.15 -12.12
N PRO A 1141 3.82 -17.23 -11.89
CA PRO A 1141 3.91 -16.16 -10.89
C PRO A 1141 3.70 -16.65 -9.46
N ASN A 1142 4.05 -15.79 -8.48
CA ASN A 1142 4.00 -16.01 -7.01
C ASN A 1142 5.06 -16.97 -6.45
N CYS A 1143 5.20 -17.02 -5.12
CA CYS A 1143 6.21 -17.82 -4.42
C CYS A 1143 5.88 -19.33 -4.42
N CYS A 1144 6.88 -20.20 -4.58
CA CYS A 1144 6.75 -21.66 -4.43
C CYS A 1144 6.67 -22.15 -2.96
N GLY A 1145 6.76 -21.23 -1.98
CA GLY A 1145 6.69 -21.53 -0.54
C GLY A 1145 7.95 -22.13 0.09
N GLU A 1146 9.02 -22.38 -0.68
CA GLU A 1146 10.22 -23.10 -0.20
C GLU A 1146 11.48 -22.21 -0.11
N GLY A 1147 11.33 -20.88 -0.20
CA GLY A 1147 12.45 -19.94 -0.12
C GLY A 1147 13.21 -20.03 1.22
N GLY A 1148 14.54 -20.23 1.16
CA GLY A 1148 15.40 -20.23 2.34
C GLY A 1148 15.01 -21.29 3.38
N THR A 1149 14.73 -20.84 4.62
CA THR A 1149 14.27 -21.72 5.71
C THR A 1149 12.76 -21.58 5.99
N LEU A 1150 12.00 -20.93 5.10
CA LEU A 1150 10.59 -20.60 5.31
C LEU A 1150 9.75 -21.86 5.54
N SER A 1151 9.85 -22.87 4.67
CA SER A 1151 9.10 -24.12 4.79
C SER A 1151 9.39 -24.90 6.08
N LEU A 1152 10.61 -24.76 6.62
CA LEU A 1152 11.01 -25.35 7.90
C LEU A 1152 10.53 -24.53 9.10
N SER A 1153 10.33 -23.22 8.89
CA SER A 1153 10.00 -22.25 9.92
C SER A 1153 8.49 -22.09 10.12
N THR A 1154 7.73 -22.12 9.04
CA THR A 1154 6.28 -21.87 8.95
C THR A 1154 5.67 -22.74 7.84
N PRO A 1155 5.57 -24.07 8.05
CA PRO A 1155 5.12 -25.01 7.04
C PRO A 1155 3.67 -24.77 6.59
N ASP A 1156 2.81 -24.27 7.47
CA ASP A 1156 1.43 -23.87 7.21
C ASP A 1156 1.34 -22.74 6.17
N ILE A 1157 2.11 -21.67 6.36
CA ILE A 1157 2.19 -20.54 5.41
C ILE A 1157 2.77 -21.04 4.08
N SER A 1158 3.86 -21.82 4.15
CA SER A 1158 4.51 -22.43 2.98
C SER A 1158 3.56 -23.27 2.13
N ASN A 1159 2.67 -24.05 2.76
CA ASN A 1159 1.67 -24.87 2.07
C ASN A 1159 0.60 -24.02 1.37
N LYS A 1160 0.08 -22.98 2.01
CA LYS A 1160 -0.87 -22.04 1.39
C LYS A 1160 -0.26 -21.30 0.19
N LEU A 1161 1.02 -20.94 0.27
CA LEU A 1161 1.74 -20.35 -0.87
C LEU A 1161 1.89 -21.34 -2.04
N ARG A 1162 2.19 -22.62 -1.73
CA ARG A 1162 2.23 -23.69 -2.72
C ARG A 1162 0.88 -23.95 -3.38
N GLU A 1163 -0.21 -23.87 -2.63
CA GLU A 1163 -1.56 -24.03 -3.17
C GLU A 1163 -1.87 -22.95 -4.21
N ARG A 1164 -1.64 -21.67 -3.88
CA ARG A 1164 -1.73 -20.55 -4.84
C ARG A 1164 -0.88 -20.79 -6.09
N LYS A 1165 0.36 -21.26 -5.91
CA LYS A 1165 1.27 -21.59 -7.01
C LYS A 1165 0.70 -22.72 -7.89
N SER A 1166 0.18 -23.77 -7.28
CA SER A 1166 -0.45 -24.90 -7.97
C SER A 1166 -1.63 -24.44 -8.81
N ASP A 1167 -2.50 -23.60 -8.26
CA ASP A 1167 -3.66 -23.07 -8.98
C ASP A 1167 -3.23 -22.23 -10.20
N ASN A 1168 -2.22 -21.36 -10.04
CA ASN A 1168 -1.68 -20.58 -11.16
C ASN A 1168 -1.10 -21.45 -12.28
N ILE A 1169 -0.34 -22.50 -11.94
CA ILE A 1169 0.24 -23.40 -12.95
C ILE A 1169 -0.87 -24.20 -13.65
N SER A 1170 -1.90 -24.62 -12.91
CA SER A 1170 -3.01 -25.42 -13.47
C SER A 1170 -3.84 -24.69 -14.53
N ARG A 1171 -3.69 -23.37 -14.68
CA ARG A 1171 -4.33 -22.62 -15.78
C ARG A 1171 -3.72 -22.93 -17.15
N HIS A 1172 -2.50 -23.48 -17.18
CA HIS A 1172 -1.78 -23.81 -18.41
C HIS A 1172 -1.76 -25.31 -18.73
N TYR A 1173 -2.28 -26.17 -17.85
CA TYR A 1173 -2.22 -27.63 -17.96
C TYR A 1173 -3.56 -28.27 -17.59
N HIS A 1174 -3.89 -29.39 -18.23
CA HIS A 1174 -5.08 -30.15 -17.87
C HIS A 1174 -4.86 -30.96 -16.57
N ARG A 1175 -5.95 -31.37 -15.92
CA ARG A 1175 -5.87 -32.23 -14.72
C ARG A 1175 -5.08 -33.50 -15.04
N HIS A 1176 -4.12 -33.84 -14.16
CA HIS A 1176 -3.28 -35.05 -14.20
C HIS A 1176 -2.08 -35.04 -15.16
N GLU A 1177 -1.81 -33.93 -15.86
CA GLU A 1177 -0.57 -33.78 -16.62
C GLU A 1177 0.66 -33.56 -15.73
N LYS A 1178 1.84 -33.87 -16.28
CA LYS A 1178 3.14 -33.55 -15.66
C LYS A 1178 3.64 -32.23 -16.24
N ALA A 1179 3.67 -31.17 -15.44
CA ALA A 1179 4.22 -29.89 -15.84
C ALA A 1179 5.71 -29.78 -15.46
N THR A 1180 6.57 -29.45 -16.40
CA THR A 1180 7.97 -29.07 -16.11
C THR A 1180 8.04 -27.56 -15.92
N VAL A 1181 8.58 -27.12 -14.79
CA VAL A 1181 8.75 -25.69 -14.48
C VAL A 1181 10.22 -25.40 -14.25
N LEU A 1182 10.79 -24.56 -15.11
CA LEU A 1182 12.18 -24.12 -15.04
C LEU A 1182 12.35 -23.03 -13.99
N THR A 1183 13.48 -23.03 -13.29
CA THR A 1183 13.84 -21.95 -12.34
C THR A 1183 15.35 -21.86 -12.18
N THR A 1184 15.86 -20.72 -11.73
CA THR A 1184 17.29 -20.55 -11.42
C THR A 1184 17.62 -20.85 -9.96
N CYS A 1185 16.63 -20.91 -9.06
CA CYS A 1185 16.88 -21.08 -7.63
C CYS A 1185 16.78 -22.56 -7.18
N PRO A 1186 17.83 -23.13 -6.54
CA PRO A 1186 17.79 -24.50 -6.02
C PRO A 1186 16.67 -24.76 -5.01
N SER A 1187 16.39 -23.81 -4.11
CA SER A 1187 15.28 -23.95 -3.15
C SER A 1187 13.93 -23.96 -3.84
N CYS A 1188 13.80 -23.25 -4.97
CA CYS A 1188 12.56 -23.25 -5.74
C CYS A 1188 12.34 -24.57 -6.49
N VAL A 1189 13.41 -25.24 -6.94
CA VAL A 1189 13.34 -26.61 -7.49
C VAL A 1189 12.66 -27.55 -6.49
N GLN A 1190 13.07 -27.50 -5.21
CA GLN A 1190 12.42 -28.27 -4.14
C GLN A 1190 10.95 -27.89 -3.95
N GLY A 1191 10.64 -26.59 -3.90
CA GLY A 1191 9.28 -26.10 -3.65
C GLY A 1191 8.30 -26.49 -4.75
N LEU A 1192 8.70 -26.33 -6.00
CA LEU A 1192 7.94 -26.74 -7.17
C LEU A 1192 7.75 -28.25 -7.21
N SER A 1193 8.81 -29.02 -6.94
CA SER A 1193 8.75 -30.49 -6.93
C SER A 1193 7.92 -31.08 -5.78
N LYS A 1194 7.51 -30.27 -4.79
CA LYS A 1194 6.58 -30.68 -3.73
C LYS A 1194 5.12 -30.53 -4.14
N ILE A 1195 4.82 -29.90 -5.29
CA ILE A 1195 3.45 -29.75 -5.79
C ILE A 1195 3.02 -31.09 -6.39
N HIS A 1196 2.18 -31.79 -5.62
CA HIS A 1196 1.60 -33.09 -5.95
C HIS A 1196 0.11 -33.09 -5.60
N GLY A 1197 -0.72 -33.69 -6.46
CA GLY A 1197 -2.17 -33.76 -6.26
C GLY A 1197 -2.92 -33.63 -7.58
N ARG A 1198 -3.68 -32.55 -7.76
CA ARG A 1198 -4.42 -32.24 -9.02
C ARG A 1198 -3.49 -32.15 -10.23
N LEU A 1199 -2.27 -31.65 -10.01
CA LEU A 1199 -1.18 -31.52 -10.96
C LEU A 1199 0.10 -32.08 -10.32
N THR A 1200 0.98 -32.71 -11.10
CA THR A 1200 2.33 -33.07 -10.65
C THR A 1200 3.34 -32.17 -11.33
N VAL A 1201 4.10 -31.40 -10.56
CA VAL A 1201 5.10 -30.47 -11.09
C VAL A 1201 6.50 -31.05 -10.93
N LYS A 1202 7.26 -31.10 -12.03
CA LYS A 1202 8.70 -31.34 -12.02
C LYS A 1202 9.41 -29.99 -12.02
N GLY A 1203 9.83 -29.52 -10.85
CA GLY A 1203 10.74 -28.37 -10.78
C GLY A 1203 12.11 -28.75 -11.32
N GLN A 1204 12.67 -27.97 -12.25
CA GLN A 1204 13.99 -28.23 -12.82
C GLN A 1204 14.82 -26.95 -12.87
N SER A 1205 16.11 -27.04 -12.57
CA SER A 1205 17.01 -25.90 -12.72
C SER A 1205 17.27 -25.63 -14.20
N MET A 1206 17.21 -24.36 -14.64
CA MET A 1206 17.43 -23.98 -16.03
C MET A 1206 18.79 -24.46 -16.56
N VAL A 1207 19.86 -24.34 -15.77
CA VAL A 1207 21.20 -24.80 -16.19
C VAL A 1207 21.28 -26.32 -16.32
N VAL A 1208 20.54 -27.07 -15.49
CA VAL A 1208 20.47 -28.54 -15.60
C VAL A 1208 19.68 -28.95 -16.83
N TYR A 1209 18.58 -28.24 -17.12
CA TYR A 1209 17.82 -28.42 -18.35
C TYR A 1209 18.72 -28.19 -19.58
N LEU A 1210 19.46 -27.07 -19.62
CA LEU A 1210 20.41 -26.79 -20.71
C LEU A 1210 21.48 -27.88 -20.84
N ALA A 1211 22.01 -28.41 -19.73
CA ALA A 1211 22.98 -29.49 -19.79
C ALA A 1211 22.37 -30.79 -20.36
N ASP A 1212 21.13 -31.13 -19.98
CA ASP A 1212 20.43 -32.29 -20.52
C ASP A 1212 20.19 -32.17 -22.03
N GLU A 1213 19.89 -30.96 -22.50
CA GLU A 1213 19.61 -30.67 -23.91
C GLU A 1213 20.88 -30.56 -24.77
N ILE A 1214 21.92 -29.88 -24.29
CA ILE A 1214 23.15 -29.60 -25.07
C ILE A 1214 24.11 -30.79 -25.03
N LEU A 1215 24.33 -31.35 -23.84
CA LEU A 1215 25.35 -32.39 -23.62
C LEU A 1215 24.74 -33.81 -23.65
N GLY A 1216 23.41 -33.91 -23.73
CA GLY A 1216 22.66 -35.16 -23.78
C GLY A 1216 22.43 -35.83 -22.41
N LYS A 1217 21.51 -36.80 -22.34
CA LYS A 1217 21.03 -37.41 -21.07
C LYS A 1217 22.11 -38.09 -20.22
N HIS A 1218 23.29 -38.38 -20.77
CA HIS A 1218 24.40 -39.04 -20.07
C HIS A 1218 25.56 -38.09 -19.71
N TRP A 1219 25.38 -36.77 -19.90
CA TRP A 1219 26.42 -35.76 -19.73
C TRP A 1219 27.19 -35.86 -18.42
N LYS A 1220 26.52 -36.18 -17.30
CA LYS A 1220 27.18 -36.31 -15.98
C LYS A 1220 28.27 -37.39 -15.97
N ARG A 1221 27.98 -38.53 -16.61
CA ARG A 1221 28.91 -39.67 -16.71
C ARG A 1221 30.07 -39.30 -17.63
N ASP A 1222 29.77 -38.69 -18.77
CA ASP A 1222 30.75 -38.34 -19.79
C ASP A 1222 31.69 -37.23 -19.33
N PHE A 1223 31.15 -36.19 -18.69
CA PHE A 1223 31.90 -35.13 -18.04
C PHE A 1223 32.90 -35.67 -17.01
N LYS A 1224 32.46 -36.57 -16.12
CA LYS A 1224 33.33 -37.21 -15.13
C LYS A 1224 34.45 -38.03 -15.77
N LYS A 1225 34.16 -38.74 -16.86
CA LYS A 1225 35.15 -39.56 -17.57
C LYS A 1225 36.17 -38.67 -18.28
N ASN A 1226 35.71 -37.62 -18.94
CA ASN A 1226 36.54 -36.70 -19.70
C ASN A 1226 37.52 -35.92 -18.83
N ILE A 1227 37.04 -35.31 -17.72
CA ILE A 1227 37.93 -34.61 -16.77
C ILE A 1227 39.05 -35.52 -16.26
N LYS A 1228 38.72 -36.76 -15.88
CA LYS A 1228 39.70 -37.72 -15.35
C LYS A 1228 40.70 -38.17 -16.42
N LYS A 1229 40.24 -38.34 -17.66
CA LYS A 1229 41.09 -38.78 -18.79
C LYS A 1229 42.07 -37.69 -19.20
N GLN A 1230 41.64 -36.42 -19.20
CA GLN A 1230 42.41 -35.30 -19.72
C GLN A 1230 43.20 -34.53 -18.65
N ASN A 1231 43.11 -34.92 -17.37
CA ASN A 1231 43.68 -34.16 -16.25
C ASN A 1231 43.20 -32.69 -16.20
N GLY A 1232 41.91 -32.46 -16.48
CA GLY A 1232 41.31 -31.12 -16.61
C GLY A 1232 41.03 -30.39 -15.28
N ILE A 1233 41.71 -30.74 -14.19
CA ILE A 1233 41.63 -30.07 -12.89
C ILE A 1233 43.01 -29.62 -12.47
N GLU A 1234 43.18 -28.31 -12.36
CA GLU A 1234 44.38 -27.69 -11.79
C GLU A 1234 44.17 -27.43 -10.29
N ARG A 1235 45.17 -27.78 -9.48
CA ARG A 1235 45.18 -27.58 -8.03
C ARG A 1235 46.07 -26.38 -7.70
N ILE A 1236 45.48 -25.33 -7.14
CA ILE A 1236 46.17 -24.07 -6.83
C ILE A 1236 46.25 -23.92 -5.31
N ILE A 1237 47.46 -23.78 -4.76
CA ILE A 1237 47.69 -23.68 -3.32
C ILE A 1237 47.79 -22.19 -2.92
N LEU A 1238 47.06 -21.82 -1.87
CA LEU A 1238 47.05 -20.48 -1.27
C LEU A 1238 48.35 -20.16 -0.50
#